data_AF-A0A7X4Z6Z6-F1
#
_entry.id   AF-A0A7X4Z6Z6-F1
#
_cell.length_a   1.000
_cell.length_b   1.000
_cell.length_c   1.000
_cell.angle_alpha   90.00
_cell.angle_beta   90.00
_cell.angle_gamma   90.00
#
_symmetry.space_group_name_H-M   'P 1'
#
loop_
_entity.id
_entity.type
_entity.pdbx_description
1 polymer ?
#
loop_
_entity_poly.entity_id
_entity_poly.type
_entity_poly.pdbx_seq_one_letter_code
_entity_poly.pdbx_strand_id
1 'polypeptide(L)'
;MRKRILTILLVIAMLVPMEGMELYAAGNQEGQKQEMEDTSGKEEKPPETSGEEEKPPETSGEEEKPPAPPGEEEDPSEPPEEEKQEYTIYFNLAGGMTPEGESSVFMQVIEGELPDAGKVVVPVKTGYFFQGWLDGEGNYYNFDQPVTGNVSLLASWVPITYQVQFDLNGGSGENIPQRMFTYDKEEQLPADAGKKSGYVFSGWQIGESPVYEGGSYVKNLAYEQDAVVVLKAVWTAGRYKVRFDANGGTGTMNEETFTCGKSRLLYKNKYKKTGYTFEGWNSRKDGTGDFYKEREDVEFKDQENGDTVVLFAMWKANPYRVRYEGNGAESGIVLESSHVYGTSGSLNLNAYIRKGYTFAGWNTQQDGKGKTYKNGAQVKNLTDELNGTVTLYAKWTAIKYNITYNLRGGKLKSSAKTTYTIANSTFELPAPTRSGYDFDGWYKDKNLKNRVHEIKKGSTGNKTFYAKWVKCTRSPKKNSGKLTLCKATGTGKIKVSATIKNRVASDDDGYYLVYVNPINGKPYRMAKKAYKKKKISFTLKTKENQGYAVSLYGIAVKKNGAYKLISSTSYVKNLEKAAGNKSKYKLGKTKKGIQYYSSMREIDDCGAKNTFLNMTVSMIYSNAVVPYQYNGKMYYFSPLDEYRQIVSECNKKGINVTMQIMLDWTGGHTDLVHPNARAAGAAPFYAWNVYSSAPREEMEAIFCYLGSVFGKKSCYVSNWVLGNEVNNPKSWNYAGSMTEHAYFKTYAYAFRSLYCAVRSQYSNARIFICTDNFWNTSVAGGYSAKHVISSFTSHLNKMQKGLKWNLAYHAYSTPLTYTNFWDGYGITNDANTPYVTMKNLSVLTKYIKKHYGSSVRIILSEQGYSSTWGQANQAAALAYSYYIAACNSMVDSFIIRSYYDHPVEVAQGLRMGIKGKEAFTVFKYMDTTKFNRYTKRYLKLIGGKSWKKLVPNYKKSRIYKMYTR
;
A
#
# COMPACT_ATOMS: atom_id res chain seq x y z
N MET A 1 -8.58 -6.78 -37.97
CA MET A 1 -9.66 -7.72 -38.36
C MET A 1 -9.49 -8.25 -39.79
N ARG A 2 -9.56 -7.42 -40.86
CA ARG A 2 -9.43 -7.85 -42.29
C ARG A 2 -8.42 -8.99 -42.56
N LYS A 3 -7.14 -8.84 -42.17
CA LYS A 3 -6.10 -9.88 -42.41
C LYS A 3 -6.37 -11.26 -41.80
N ARG A 4 -7.13 -11.40 -40.69
CA ARG A 4 -7.42 -12.72 -40.06
C ARG A 4 -8.68 -13.41 -40.59
N ILE A 5 -9.60 -12.66 -41.21
CA ILE A 5 -10.73 -13.27 -41.94
C ILE A 5 -10.22 -13.94 -43.22
N LEU A 6 -9.19 -13.36 -43.86
CA LEU A 6 -8.53 -13.94 -45.02
C LEU A 6 -7.92 -15.33 -44.75
N THR A 7 -7.33 -15.53 -43.56
CA THR A 7 -6.76 -16.82 -43.14
C THR A 7 -7.80 -17.93 -43.02
N ILE A 8 -9.03 -17.60 -42.60
CA ILE A 8 -10.13 -18.57 -42.50
C ILE A 8 -10.67 -18.93 -43.90
N LEU A 9 -10.65 -17.98 -44.84
CA LEU A 9 -11.06 -18.22 -46.24
C LEU A 9 -10.06 -19.12 -46.98
N LEU A 10 -8.76 -18.97 -46.75
CA LEU A 10 -7.72 -19.82 -47.36
C LEU A 10 -7.89 -21.31 -47.02
N VAL A 11 -8.19 -21.65 -45.76
CA VAL A 11 -8.40 -23.05 -45.34
C VAL A 11 -9.66 -23.68 -45.96
N ILE A 12 -10.67 -22.88 -46.30
CA ILE A 12 -11.89 -23.35 -46.98
C ILE A 12 -11.65 -23.58 -48.49
N ALA A 13 -10.69 -22.87 -49.10
CA ALA A 13 -10.36 -23.02 -50.52
C ALA A 13 -9.48 -24.26 -50.83
N MET A 14 -8.70 -24.75 -49.86
CA MET A 14 -7.66 -25.77 -50.05
C MET A 14 -8.13 -27.24 -49.93
N LEU A 15 -9.45 -27.51 -49.91
CA LEU A 15 -10.01 -28.85 -49.61
C LEU A 15 -10.91 -29.43 -50.72
N VAL A 16 -10.66 -29.07 -51.97
CA VAL A 16 -11.16 -29.78 -53.15
C VAL A 16 -9.98 -30.02 -54.10
N PRO A 17 -9.65 -31.28 -54.46
CA PRO A 17 -8.61 -31.53 -55.46
C PRO A 17 -9.14 -31.20 -56.86
N MET A 18 -8.34 -30.46 -57.62
CA MET A 18 -8.37 -30.43 -59.08
C MET A 18 -6.98 -30.82 -59.55
N GLU A 19 -6.91 -31.81 -60.43
CA GLU A 19 -5.69 -32.21 -61.13
C GLU A 19 -5.45 -31.28 -62.32
N GLY A 20 -4.19 -30.95 -62.64
CA GLY A 20 -3.86 -30.25 -63.89
C GLY A 20 -2.65 -29.31 -63.85
N MET A 21 -1.58 -29.77 -64.52
CA MET A 21 -0.47 -29.00 -65.09
C MET A 21 0.51 -28.24 -64.17
N GLU A 22 1.79 -28.46 -64.46
CA GLU A 22 2.95 -27.69 -64.00
C GLU A 22 3.18 -26.47 -64.91
N LEU A 23 4.03 -25.52 -64.48
CA LEU A 23 5.26 -25.09 -65.19
C LEU A 23 5.91 -23.88 -64.46
N TYR A 24 7.20 -24.03 -64.15
CA TYR A 24 8.27 -23.04 -63.89
C TYR A 24 7.95 -21.54 -63.64
N ALA A 25 8.50 -21.03 -62.53
CA ALA A 25 9.67 -20.14 -62.59
C ALA A 25 10.46 -20.22 -61.26
N ALA A 26 11.80 -20.12 -61.31
CA ALA A 26 12.69 -20.22 -60.15
C ALA A 26 13.40 -18.88 -59.83
N GLY A 27 13.97 -18.75 -58.63
CA GLY A 27 14.64 -17.53 -58.17
C GLY A 27 15.50 -17.74 -56.91
N ASN A 28 16.70 -18.27 -57.10
CA ASN A 28 17.80 -18.35 -56.13
C ASN A 28 18.42 -16.95 -55.89
N GLN A 29 19.27 -16.64 -54.89
CA GLN A 29 19.82 -17.35 -53.72
C GLN A 29 20.35 -16.29 -52.70
N GLU A 30 20.72 -16.74 -51.47
CA GLU A 30 21.83 -16.30 -50.57
C GLU A 30 22.30 -14.82 -50.44
N GLY A 31 22.97 -14.40 -49.35
CA GLY A 31 23.44 -15.12 -48.15
C GLY A 31 24.36 -14.26 -47.25
N GLN A 32 25.07 -14.92 -46.32
CA GLN A 32 26.02 -14.36 -45.30
C GLN A 32 25.33 -13.53 -44.17
N LYS A 33 25.41 -13.79 -42.84
CA LYS A 33 26.38 -14.40 -41.87
C LYS A 33 27.49 -13.42 -41.40
N GLN A 34 27.47 -12.97 -40.12
CA GLN A 34 28.26 -13.44 -38.94
C GLN A 34 29.69 -12.80 -38.88
N GLU A 35 30.35 -12.50 -37.75
CA GLU A 35 30.12 -12.72 -36.30
C GLU A 35 31.04 -11.85 -35.38
N MET A 36 30.83 -11.88 -34.03
CA MET A 36 31.78 -11.57 -32.91
C MET A 36 32.25 -10.10 -32.71
N GLU A 37 32.36 -9.50 -31.50
CA GLU A 37 33.13 -9.78 -30.23
C GLU A 37 34.65 -9.44 -30.34
N ASP A 38 35.37 -8.80 -29.39
CA ASP A 38 35.09 -8.15 -28.07
C ASP A 38 36.24 -7.14 -27.66
N THR A 39 36.20 -6.52 -26.44
CA THR A 39 37.23 -5.85 -25.56
C THR A 39 38.72 -5.58 -26.01
N SER A 40 39.54 -4.62 -25.49
CA SER A 40 39.45 -3.47 -24.54
C SER A 40 40.79 -2.63 -24.42
N GLY A 41 40.76 -1.40 -23.85
CA GLY A 41 41.92 -0.62 -23.29
C GLY A 41 42.83 0.21 -24.25
N LYS A 42 43.77 1.11 -23.82
CA LYS A 42 43.97 1.99 -22.62
C LYS A 42 45.15 3.02 -22.86
N GLU A 43 45.47 3.91 -21.88
CA GLU A 43 46.67 4.83 -21.74
C GLU A 43 46.68 6.15 -22.59
N GLU A 44 46.85 7.37 -22.03
CA GLU A 44 48.02 8.16 -21.48
C GLU A 44 48.90 8.86 -22.57
N LYS A 45 49.50 10.08 -22.45
CA LYS A 45 50.01 10.93 -21.31
C LYS A 45 50.10 12.47 -21.70
N PRO A 46 51.10 13.31 -21.28
CA PRO A 46 51.16 14.36 -20.21
C PRO A 46 51.25 15.84 -20.78
N PRO A 47 51.91 16.91 -20.20
CA PRO A 47 52.50 17.18 -18.84
C PRO A 47 52.24 18.59 -18.19
N GLU A 48 52.71 18.79 -16.94
CA GLU A 48 53.26 20.02 -16.27
C GLU A 48 52.45 21.36 -16.21
N THR A 49 52.58 22.30 -15.25
CA THR A 49 53.42 22.53 -14.03
C THR A 49 52.65 23.35 -12.94
N SER A 50 53.21 23.69 -11.75
CA SER A 50 52.49 24.43 -10.67
C SER A 50 53.34 25.10 -9.56
N GLY A 51 52.88 26.24 -8.98
CA GLY A 51 53.35 27.00 -7.79
C GLY A 51 52.61 28.37 -7.67
N GLU A 52 52.62 29.18 -6.60
CA GLU A 52 52.95 29.01 -5.16
C GLU A 52 52.43 30.22 -4.29
N GLU A 53 52.50 30.12 -2.95
CA GLU A 53 52.44 31.17 -1.85
C GLU A 53 51.21 32.10 -1.53
N GLU A 54 50.75 31.99 -0.27
CA GLU A 54 50.48 33.02 0.80
C GLU A 54 49.41 34.18 0.69
N LYS A 55 49.30 35.01 1.76
CA LYS A 55 48.20 35.95 2.18
C LYS A 55 48.74 37.39 2.46
N PRO A 56 47.94 38.49 2.70
CA PRO A 56 46.51 38.62 3.09
C PRO A 56 45.62 39.41 2.08
N PRO A 57 45.18 40.72 2.14
CA PRO A 57 45.18 41.82 3.16
C PRO A 57 43.83 42.59 3.41
N GLU A 58 43.82 43.47 4.44
CA GLU A 58 43.16 44.81 4.56
C GLU A 58 41.62 45.09 4.53
N THR A 59 41.26 46.37 4.69
CA THR A 59 40.01 46.89 5.34
C THR A 59 39.46 48.22 4.77
N SER A 60 38.13 48.37 4.72
CA SER A 60 37.34 49.63 4.75
C SER A 60 35.86 49.25 5.05
N GLY A 61 35.01 50.09 5.68
CA GLY A 61 34.28 51.22 5.08
C GLY A 61 32.96 50.74 4.45
N GLU A 62 31.77 51.31 4.67
CA GLU A 62 31.36 52.53 5.40
C GLU A 62 29.94 52.34 6.04
N GLU A 63 29.30 53.47 6.35
CA GLU A 63 27.98 53.82 6.92
C GLU A 63 26.77 53.04 6.32
N GLU A 64 25.55 53.02 6.88
CA GLU A 64 24.74 54.11 7.47
C GLU A 64 23.96 53.77 8.77
N LYS A 65 23.42 54.82 9.39
CA LYS A 65 22.49 54.85 10.53
C LYS A 65 21.43 55.92 10.24
N PRO A 66 20.15 55.72 10.62
CA PRO A 66 19.54 56.73 11.50
C PRO A 66 18.53 56.19 12.54
N PRO A 67 18.37 56.87 13.70
CA PRO A 67 17.40 56.53 14.76
C PRO A 67 16.32 57.61 15.03
N ALA A 68 15.40 57.31 15.97
CA ALA A 68 14.53 58.25 16.73
C ALA A 68 13.42 59.00 15.94
N PRO A 69 12.34 59.46 16.62
CA PRO A 69 12.30 60.70 17.47
C PRO A 69 11.47 60.50 18.79
N PRO A 70 11.05 61.53 19.60
CA PRO A 70 11.29 63.01 19.61
C PRO A 70 11.78 63.61 21.00
N GLY A 71 11.89 64.96 21.15
CA GLY A 71 12.33 65.71 22.38
C GLY A 71 12.14 67.27 22.39
N GLU A 72 12.71 68.01 23.40
CA GLU A 72 12.33 69.40 23.88
C GLU A 72 13.44 70.67 24.18
N GLU A 73 14.82 70.83 24.62
CA GLU A 73 15.83 72.16 24.80
C GLU A 73 17.51 72.24 25.24
N GLU A 74 18.44 73.38 25.37
CA GLU A 74 20.09 73.59 25.52
C GLU A 74 21.03 74.93 26.20
N ASP A 75 22.48 75.17 26.31
CA ASP A 75 23.48 76.23 27.16
C ASP A 75 25.14 76.78 26.90
N PRO A 76 26.02 77.75 27.62
CA PRO A 76 27.48 78.53 27.36
C PRO A 76 28.87 78.90 28.36
N SER A 77 30.05 79.75 28.12
CA SER A 77 31.41 80.20 28.99
C SER A 77 32.70 81.31 28.64
N GLU A 78 33.89 81.68 29.43
CA GLU A 78 35.02 82.92 29.37
C GLU A 78 36.77 82.99 29.60
N PRO A 79 37.72 83.95 30.24
CA PRO A 79 39.22 84.58 29.90
C PRO A 79 40.61 84.95 30.89
N PRO A 80 41.87 85.66 30.54
CA PRO A 80 43.38 85.85 31.21
C PRO A 80 44.55 87.14 31.18
N GLU A 81 45.93 87.18 31.69
CA GLU A 81 47.09 88.34 31.97
C GLU A 81 48.83 88.32 31.85
N GLU A 82 49.84 89.30 32.29
CA GLU A 82 51.47 89.54 32.01
C GLU A 82 52.64 90.53 32.84
N GLU A 83 54.12 90.50 32.84
CA GLU A 83 55.34 91.56 33.28
C GLU A 83 57.06 91.32 33.42
N LYS A 84 58.15 92.28 33.58
CA LYS A 84 59.74 92.20 34.08
C LYS A 84 61.13 93.18 33.77
N GLN A 85 62.50 93.11 34.31
CA GLN A 85 63.83 94.09 34.20
C GLN A 85 65.44 93.88 34.81
N GLU A 86 66.66 94.63 34.48
CA GLU A 86 68.10 95.07 35.20
C GLU A 86 69.78 94.96 34.78
N TYR A 87 70.93 95.62 35.40
CA TYR A 87 72.54 95.74 35.03
C TYR A 87 73.88 96.42 35.90
N THR A 88 75.33 96.39 35.62
CA THR A 88 76.70 97.27 35.99
C THR A 88 78.40 97.05 36.01
N ILE A 89 79.44 97.70 36.82
CA ILE A 89 81.04 98.08 36.59
C ILE A 89 82.68 97.85 37.25
N TYR A 90 83.38 97.01 38.19
CA TYR A 90 84.69 96.06 38.47
C TYR A 90 84.70 94.48 39.23
N PHE A 91 85.03 93.13 38.79
CA PHE A 91 85.08 91.65 39.49
C PHE A 91 85.43 90.19 38.75
N ASN A 92 85.61 88.95 39.38
CA ASN A 92 85.66 87.50 38.79
C ASN A 92 84.93 86.29 39.50
N LEU A 93 83.88 85.69 38.87
CA LEU A 93 82.85 84.81 39.50
C LEU A 93 83.13 83.27 39.62
N ALA A 94 84.29 82.76 39.22
CA ALA A 94 84.71 81.35 39.41
C ALA A 94 83.70 80.25 38.97
N GLY A 95 82.95 80.47 37.88
CA GLY A 95 81.96 79.52 37.35
C GLY A 95 80.61 79.52 38.08
N GLY A 96 80.36 80.52 38.93
CA GLY A 96 79.01 81.06 39.11
C GLY A 96 78.72 82.16 38.08
N MET A 97 77.54 82.75 38.18
CA MET A 97 77.09 83.93 37.43
C MET A 97 76.59 84.99 38.42
N THR A 98 76.32 86.22 37.97
CA THR A 98 75.55 87.16 38.78
C THR A 98 74.07 86.75 38.83
N PRO A 99 73.24 87.34 39.72
CA PRO A 99 71.79 87.15 39.67
C PRO A 99 71.17 87.52 38.31
N GLU A 100 71.79 88.46 37.59
CA GLU A 100 71.43 88.94 36.25
C GLU A 100 72.05 88.09 35.11
N GLY A 101 72.89 87.11 35.44
CA GLY A 101 73.50 86.18 34.48
C GLY A 101 74.84 86.63 33.88
N GLU A 102 75.44 87.73 34.34
CA GLU A 102 76.74 88.19 33.82
C GLU A 102 77.88 87.26 34.27
N SER A 103 78.93 87.15 33.43
CA SER A 103 80.07 86.23 33.63
C SER A 103 81.36 86.93 34.07
N SER A 104 81.46 88.23 33.84
CA SER A 104 82.48 89.12 34.36
C SER A 104 81.78 90.40 34.77
N VAL A 105 81.11 90.37 35.92
CA VAL A 105 80.60 91.63 36.45
C VAL A 105 81.76 92.51 36.74
N PHE A 106 81.42 93.77 36.71
CA PHE A 106 82.27 94.67 37.37
C PHE A 106 81.34 95.47 38.44
N MET A 107 81.67 95.85 39.72
CA MET A 107 81.00 96.96 40.50
C MET A 107 81.51 98.44 40.38
N GLN A 108 80.65 99.47 40.53
CA GLN A 108 81.00 100.93 40.50
C GLN A 108 81.54 101.52 41.83
N VAL A 109 82.60 102.37 41.79
CA VAL A 109 83.15 103.12 42.97
C VAL A 109 83.84 104.47 42.62
N ILE A 110 83.67 105.52 43.44
CA ILE A 110 84.34 106.86 43.34
C ILE A 110 85.58 106.95 44.26
N GLU A 111 86.60 107.73 43.87
CA GLU A 111 87.86 107.90 44.62
C GLU A 111 87.66 108.42 46.07
N GLY A 112 88.30 107.76 47.03
CA GLY A 112 88.26 108.10 48.45
C GLY A 112 87.00 107.63 49.19
N GLU A 113 85.96 107.24 48.47
CA GLU A 113 84.78 106.59 49.05
C GLU A 113 85.02 105.08 49.29
N LEU A 114 84.13 104.47 50.06
CA LEU A 114 84.05 103.01 50.17
C LEU A 114 83.47 102.41 48.88
N PRO A 115 83.77 101.14 48.56
CA PRO A 115 82.98 100.40 47.59
C PRO A 115 81.51 100.43 48.01
N ASP A 116 80.62 100.84 47.10
CA ASP A 116 79.19 100.78 47.34
C ASP A 116 78.79 99.31 47.58
N ALA A 117 78.54 98.96 48.84
CA ALA A 117 78.23 97.60 49.24
C ALA A 117 76.99 97.02 48.53
N GLY A 118 76.06 97.87 48.06
CA GLY A 118 74.92 97.46 47.24
C GLY A 118 75.28 97.11 45.79
N LYS A 119 76.49 97.47 45.34
CA LYS A 119 77.05 97.11 44.03
C LYS A 119 78.07 95.97 44.10
N VAL A 120 78.55 95.60 45.29
CA VAL A 120 79.39 94.39 45.49
C VAL A 120 78.56 93.17 45.08
N VAL A 121 78.88 92.55 43.95
CA VAL A 121 78.04 91.46 43.44
C VAL A 121 78.21 90.20 44.28
N VAL A 122 77.09 89.57 44.60
CA VAL A 122 77.04 88.24 45.22
C VAL A 122 76.64 87.25 44.11
N PRO A 123 77.56 86.42 43.60
CA PRO A 123 77.24 85.49 42.54
C PRO A 123 76.36 84.33 43.03
N VAL A 124 75.73 83.65 42.09
CA VAL A 124 74.93 82.43 42.28
C VAL A 124 75.48 81.28 41.46
N LYS A 125 75.29 80.05 41.95
CA LYS A 125 75.67 78.81 41.26
C LYS A 125 74.74 77.67 41.71
N THR A 126 73.92 77.15 40.80
CA THR A 126 72.91 76.13 41.12
C THR A 126 73.54 74.91 41.82
N GLY A 127 73.03 74.55 42.99
CA GLY A 127 73.56 73.45 43.81
C GLY A 127 74.79 73.79 44.66
N TYR A 128 75.24 75.06 44.71
CA TYR A 128 76.41 75.49 45.49
C TYR A 128 76.17 76.82 46.24
N PHE A 129 76.68 76.92 47.47
CA PHE A 129 76.65 78.11 48.30
C PHE A 129 77.93 78.95 48.14
N PHE A 130 77.79 80.27 48.03
CA PHE A 130 78.89 81.22 47.87
C PHE A 130 79.54 81.54 49.23
N GLN A 131 80.87 81.41 49.33
CA GLN A 131 81.61 81.61 50.59
C GLN A 131 82.23 83.01 50.74
N GLY A 132 82.31 83.79 49.67
CA GLY A 132 82.91 85.13 49.69
C GLY A 132 83.96 85.37 48.61
N TRP A 133 84.49 86.60 48.64
CA TRP A 133 85.46 87.14 47.68
C TRP A 133 86.88 87.05 48.21
N LEU A 134 87.78 86.44 47.43
CA LEU A 134 89.20 86.27 47.76
C LEU A 134 90.08 87.28 47.01
N ASP A 135 91.12 87.78 47.68
CA ASP A 135 92.12 88.70 47.13
C ASP A 135 93.27 87.98 46.38
N GLY A 136 94.24 88.76 45.90
CA GLY A 136 95.41 88.25 45.19
C GLY A 136 96.42 87.44 46.02
N GLU A 137 96.28 87.42 47.35
CA GLU A 137 97.06 86.59 48.27
C GLU A 137 96.28 85.35 48.74
N GLY A 138 94.97 85.28 48.45
CA GLY A 138 94.07 84.19 48.80
C GLY A 138 93.32 84.39 50.13
N ASN A 139 93.34 85.60 50.70
CA ASN A 139 92.55 85.95 51.89
C ASN A 139 91.18 86.49 51.48
N TYR A 140 90.19 86.46 52.37
CA TYR A 140 88.89 87.10 52.10
C TYR A 140 89.03 88.63 52.09
N TYR A 141 88.68 89.25 50.97
CA TYR A 141 88.80 90.69 50.77
C TYR A 141 87.75 91.46 51.58
N ASN A 142 88.20 92.48 52.31
CA ASN A 142 87.34 93.32 53.13
C ASN A 142 86.93 94.60 52.37
N PHE A 143 85.64 94.73 52.08
CA PHE A 143 85.07 95.92 51.41
C PHE A 143 84.89 97.12 52.36
N ASP A 144 85.04 96.96 53.68
CA ASP A 144 84.97 98.05 54.66
C ASP A 144 86.24 98.94 54.68
N GLN A 145 87.01 98.99 53.59
CA GLN A 145 88.23 99.79 53.45
C GLN A 145 88.16 100.66 52.18
N PRO A 146 88.67 101.92 52.23
CA PRO A 146 88.59 102.85 51.10
C PRO A 146 89.46 102.39 49.93
N VAL A 147 88.95 102.57 48.71
CA VAL A 147 89.63 102.12 47.48
C VAL A 147 90.76 103.10 47.13
N THR A 148 92.02 102.66 47.30
CA THR A 148 93.22 103.42 46.96
C THR A 148 93.83 103.04 45.60
N GLY A 149 93.18 102.16 44.85
CA GLY A 149 93.58 101.69 43.53
C GLY A 149 92.74 100.50 43.06
N ASN A 150 92.87 100.13 41.78
CA ASN A 150 92.09 99.03 41.17
C ASN A 150 92.42 97.67 41.83
N VAL A 151 91.39 96.87 42.08
CA VAL A 151 91.48 95.53 42.71
C VAL A 151 90.73 94.50 41.86
N SER A 152 91.17 93.23 41.92
CA SER A 152 90.56 92.08 41.25
C SER A 152 90.37 90.95 42.26
N LEU A 153 89.18 90.32 42.28
CA LEU A 153 88.75 89.38 43.33
C LEU A 153 88.19 88.08 42.74
N LEU A 154 88.27 86.96 43.48
CA LEU A 154 87.87 85.60 43.05
C LEU A 154 86.79 84.98 43.96
N ALA A 155 85.80 84.30 43.38
CA ALA A 155 84.69 83.65 44.10
C ALA A 155 84.99 82.23 44.64
N SER A 156 84.40 81.87 45.80
CA SER A 156 84.55 80.56 46.48
C SER A 156 83.19 79.85 46.70
N TRP A 157 83.16 78.50 46.66
CA TRP A 157 81.95 77.69 46.53
C TRP A 157 81.96 76.35 47.31
N VAL A 158 80.82 75.94 47.89
CA VAL A 158 80.61 74.63 48.56
C VAL A 158 79.28 74.00 48.09
N PRO A 159 79.21 72.70 47.74
CA PRO A 159 77.96 72.06 47.28
C PRO A 159 76.93 71.93 48.40
N ILE A 160 75.65 72.04 48.04
CA ILE A 160 74.54 71.96 49.00
C ILE A 160 74.27 70.53 49.48
N THR A 161 73.64 70.43 50.64
CA THR A 161 73.04 69.20 51.18
C THR A 161 71.53 69.38 51.37
N TYR A 162 70.77 68.30 51.16
CA TYR A 162 69.31 68.28 51.37
C TYR A 162 68.89 66.95 52.03
N GLN A 163 67.71 66.93 52.63
CA GLN A 163 67.21 65.78 53.39
C GLN A 163 66.19 64.98 52.57
N VAL A 164 66.31 63.66 52.57
CA VAL A 164 65.33 62.74 51.96
C VAL A 164 64.63 61.94 53.05
N GLN A 165 63.31 62.04 53.08
CA GLN A 165 62.38 61.33 53.97
C GLN A 165 61.53 60.34 53.15
N PHE A 166 61.06 59.27 53.80
CA PHE A 166 60.31 58.19 53.16
C PHE A 166 58.95 58.00 53.82
N ASP A 167 57.88 58.24 53.06
CA ASP A 167 56.49 58.06 53.47
C ASP A 167 55.96 56.72 52.93
N LEU A 168 55.65 55.78 53.82
CA LEU A 168 55.16 54.45 53.44
C LEU A 168 53.76 54.46 52.83
N ASN A 169 53.07 55.61 52.79
CA ASN A 169 51.79 55.84 52.11
C ASN A 169 50.72 54.80 52.49
N GLY A 170 50.57 54.58 53.80
CA GLY A 170 49.68 53.56 54.37
C GLY A 170 50.20 52.11 54.31
N GLY A 171 51.48 51.89 54.01
CA GLY A 171 52.20 50.66 54.31
C GLY A 171 52.67 50.60 55.77
N SER A 172 52.84 49.38 56.30
CA SER A 172 53.22 49.09 57.68
C SER A 172 54.64 48.50 57.80
N GLY A 173 55.59 49.05 57.05
CA GLY A 173 57.01 48.71 57.18
C GLY A 173 57.66 49.30 58.44
N GLU A 174 58.93 48.95 58.67
CA GLU A 174 59.74 49.66 59.67
C GLU A 174 59.98 51.12 59.23
N ASN A 175 60.11 52.03 60.20
CA ASN A 175 60.27 53.45 59.90
C ASN A 175 61.65 53.72 59.27
N ILE A 176 61.67 54.05 57.97
CA ILE A 176 62.90 54.24 57.22
C ILE A 176 63.53 55.59 57.63
N PRO A 177 64.77 55.61 58.15
CA PRO A 177 65.37 56.83 58.64
C PRO A 177 65.66 57.82 57.51
N GLN A 178 65.39 59.10 57.77
CA GLN A 178 65.73 60.19 56.87
C GLN A 178 67.24 60.28 56.66
N ARG A 179 67.66 60.60 55.43
CA ARG A 179 69.08 60.66 55.02
C ARG A 179 69.41 62.03 54.47
N MET A 180 70.59 62.55 54.82
CA MET A 180 71.16 63.71 54.12
C MET A 180 71.81 63.23 52.83
N PHE A 181 71.41 63.82 51.71
CA PHE A 181 72.00 63.65 50.39
C PHE A 181 72.82 64.90 50.06
N THR A 182 73.84 64.76 49.23
CA THR A 182 74.67 65.88 48.73
C THR A 182 74.36 66.10 47.26
N TYR A 183 74.38 67.36 46.81
CA TYR A 183 74.22 67.67 45.39
C TYR A 183 75.35 67.06 44.54
N ASP A 184 75.01 66.63 43.32
CA ASP A 184 75.81 65.85 42.36
C ASP A 184 76.34 64.48 42.85
N LYS A 185 75.88 63.99 44.02
CA LYS A 185 76.19 62.64 44.52
C LYS A 185 75.04 61.66 44.29
N GLU A 186 75.36 60.44 43.86
CA GLU A 186 74.39 59.34 43.70
C GLU A 186 74.19 58.56 45.00
N GLU A 187 72.93 58.26 45.31
CA GLU A 187 72.49 57.61 46.55
C GLU A 187 71.39 56.59 46.24
N GLN A 188 71.45 55.40 46.88
CA GLN A 188 70.49 54.32 46.63
C GLN A 188 69.21 54.49 47.48
N LEU A 189 68.03 54.30 46.86
CA LEU A 189 66.73 54.26 47.53
C LEU A 189 66.48 52.92 48.25
N PRO A 190 65.57 52.86 49.25
CA PRO A 190 65.18 51.60 49.89
C PRO A 190 64.56 50.60 48.90
N ALA A 191 64.90 49.32 49.04
CA ALA A 191 64.37 48.25 48.18
C ALA A 191 62.88 47.92 48.44
N ASP A 192 62.36 48.24 49.63
CA ASP A 192 61.02 47.89 50.09
C ASP A 192 60.44 49.03 50.95
N ALA A 193 59.11 49.14 50.96
CA ALA A 193 58.31 49.98 51.88
C ALA A 193 57.49 49.15 52.89
N GLY A 194 57.71 47.82 52.93
CA GLY A 194 57.09 46.88 53.85
C GLY A 194 55.86 46.21 53.25
N LYS A 195 54.74 46.24 53.99
CA LYS A 195 53.50 45.56 53.59
C LYS A 195 52.30 46.49 53.64
N LYS A 196 51.34 46.25 52.76
CA LYS A 196 50.01 46.89 52.76
C LYS A 196 49.00 45.83 52.35
N SER A 197 48.11 45.45 53.27
CA SER A 197 47.20 44.30 53.09
C SER A 197 46.37 44.45 51.81
N GLY A 198 46.39 43.42 50.95
CA GLY A 198 45.75 43.42 49.64
C GLY A 198 46.48 44.21 48.54
N TYR A 199 47.71 44.69 48.77
CA TYR A 199 48.52 45.44 47.80
C TYR A 199 49.98 44.95 47.73
N VAL A 200 50.67 45.30 46.64
CA VAL A 200 52.08 44.99 46.37
C VAL A 200 52.85 46.30 46.18
N PHE A 201 54.00 46.44 46.85
CA PHE A 201 54.87 47.61 46.71
C PHE A 201 55.37 47.75 45.27
N SER A 202 55.37 48.98 44.75
CA SER A 202 55.62 49.29 43.33
C SER A 202 56.73 50.33 43.11
N GLY A 203 57.39 50.81 44.17
CA GLY A 203 58.44 51.84 44.10
C GLY A 203 58.11 53.15 44.83
N TRP A 204 59.00 54.13 44.70
CA TRP A 204 58.97 55.44 45.38
C TRP A 204 58.67 56.58 44.41
N GLN A 205 57.96 57.61 44.86
CA GLN A 205 57.56 58.75 44.01
C GLN A 205 57.70 60.09 44.73
N ILE A 206 58.24 61.12 44.05
CA ILE A 206 58.28 62.52 44.51
C ILE A 206 57.36 63.37 43.62
N GLY A 207 56.38 64.04 44.23
CA GLY A 207 55.38 64.82 43.51
C GLY A 207 54.70 64.01 42.40
N GLU A 208 54.69 64.55 41.18
CA GLU A 208 54.14 63.89 39.98
C GLU A 208 55.21 63.17 39.14
N SER A 209 56.45 63.05 39.64
CA SER A 209 57.55 62.37 38.92
C SER A 209 57.24 60.90 38.65
N PRO A 210 57.91 60.25 37.68
CA PRO A 210 57.82 58.79 37.51
C PRO A 210 58.17 58.02 38.79
N VAL A 211 57.60 56.83 38.95
CA VAL A 211 57.88 55.97 40.10
C VAL A 211 59.27 55.34 39.94
N TYR A 212 60.18 55.65 40.87
CA TYR A 212 61.50 55.04 40.98
C TYR A 212 61.37 53.64 41.57
N GLU A 213 61.96 52.63 40.92
CA GLU A 213 61.94 51.26 41.43
C GLU A 213 62.65 51.16 42.79
N GLY A 214 62.15 50.33 43.70
CA GLY A 214 62.77 50.09 45.00
C GLY A 214 64.21 49.60 44.83
N GLY A 215 65.18 50.26 45.45
CA GLY A 215 66.60 49.92 45.31
C GLY A 215 67.33 50.59 44.14
N SER A 216 66.67 51.45 43.35
CA SER A 216 67.32 52.27 42.32
C SER A 216 68.24 53.35 42.93
N TYR A 217 69.22 53.81 42.14
CA TYR A 217 70.08 54.95 42.49
C TYR A 217 69.52 56.24 41.91
N VAL A 218 69.59 57.33 42.67
CA VAL A 218 69.12 58.66 42.27
C VAL A 218 70.11 59.75 42.73
N LYS A 219 70.01 60.95 42.13
CA LYS A 219 70.72 62.17 42.55
C LYS A 219 69.88 63.41 42.26
N ASN A 220 70.30 64.54 42.82
CA ASN A 220 69.76 65.89 42.59
C ASN A 220 68.23 65.99 42.72
N LEU A 221 67.68 65.42 43.80
CA LEU A 221 66.23 65.49 44.10
C LEU A 221 65.78 66.86 44.62
N ALA A 222 66.71 67.74 44.99
CA ALA A 222 66.47 69.14 45.37
C ALA A 222 67.67 70.02 44.98
N TYR A 223 67.42 71.33 44.90
CA TYR A 223 68.35 72.35 44.39
C TYR A 223 68.62 73.49 45.40
N GLU A 224 68.06 73.39 46.61
CA GLU A 224 68.17 74.36 47.70
C GLU A 224 68.79 73.71 48.95
N GLN A 225 69.58 74.48 49.71
CA GLN A 225 70.24 74.01 50.93
C GLN A 225 69.21 73.65 52.01
N ASP A 226 69.42 72.49 52.64
CA ASP A 226 68.60 71.90 53.71
C ASP A 226 67.11 71.66 53.35
N ALA A 227 66.77 71.67 52.06
CA ALA A 227 65.46 71.31 51.55
C ALA A 227 65.06 69.87 51.95
N VAL A 228 63.76 69.63 52.13
CA VAL A 228 63.22 68.32 52.53
C VAL A 228 62.41 67.69 51.39
N VAL A 229 62.92 66.58 50.86
CA VAL A 229 62.28 65.74 49.85
C VAL A 229 61.53 64.60 50.54
N VAL A 230 60.24 64.42 50.22
CA VAL A 230 59.44 63.27 50.69
C VAL A 230 59.16 62.32 49.52
N LEU A 231 59.75 61.13 49.57
CA LEU A 231 59.46 60.04 48.64
C LEU A 231 58.32 59.16 49.20
N LYS A 232 57.21 59.07 48.48
CA LYS A 232 56.02 58.30 48.84
C LYS A 232 56.03 56.92 48.20
N ALA A 233 55.68 55.88 48.96
CA ALA A 233 55.55 54.53 48.45
C ALA A 233 54.31 54.36 47.55
N VAL A 234 54.46 53.65 46.43
CA VAL A 234 53.38 53.33 45.48
C VAL A 234 52.95 51.88 45.65
N TRP A 235 51.64 51.63 45.56
CA TRP A 235 51.03 50.35 45.93
C TRP A 235 50.00 49.89 44.89
N THR A 236 50.21 48.72 44.29
CA THR A 236 49.30 48.12 43.28
C THR A 236 48.45 47.01 43.89
N ALA A 237 47.15 46.96 43.57
CA ALA A 237 46.23 45.98 44.17
C ALA A 237 46.62 44.52 43.83
N GLY A 238 46.62 43.67 44.86
CA GLY A 238 46.96 42.26 44.80
C GLY A 238 45.93 41.41 44.05
N ARG A 239 46.34 40.18 43.71
CA ARG A 239 45.47 39.18 43.07
C ARG A 239 45.53 37.84 43.77
N TYR A 240 44.36 37.24 43.96
CA TYR A 240 44.18 35.91 44.54
C TYR A 240 43.41 35.00 43.58
N LYS A 241 43.33 33.70 43.90
CA LYS A 241 42.65 32.70 43.09
C LYS A 241 41.37 32.18 43.73
N VAL A 242 40.45 31.73 42.88
CA VAL A 242 39.32 30.87 43.27
C VAL A 242 39.42 29.55 42.51
N ARG A 243 39.48 28.43 43.22
CA ARG A 243 39.60 27.08 42.67
C ARG A 243 38.36 26.25 43.01
N PHE A 244 37.80 25.59 42.01
CA PHE A 244 36.62 24.74 42.18
C PHE A 244 37.00 23.26 42.41
N ASP A 245 36.32 22.59 43.35
CA ASP A 245 36.38 21.13 43.60
C ASP A 245 35.03 20.50 43.23
N ALA A 246 35.07 19.44 42.42
CA ALA A 246 33.89 18.72 41.95
C ALA A 246 33.07 18.02 43.06
N ASN A 247 33.62 17.87 44.26
CA ASN A 247 33.05 17.25 45.45
C ASN A 247 32.39 15.88 45.16
N GLY A 248 33.16 14.97 44.53
CA GLY A 248 32.70 13.66 44.09
C GLY A 248 31.82 13.67 42.84
N GLY A 249 31.73 14.80 42.12
CA GLY A 249 31.40 14.85 40.70
C GLY A 249 32.63 14.58 39.82
N THR A 250 32.45 14.67 38.50
CA THR A 250 33.48 14.46 37.47
C THR A 250 33.49 15.61 36.45
N GLY A 251 34.62 15.80 35.76
CA GLY A 251 34.87 16.90 34.82
C GLY A 251 36.04 17.77 35.27
N THR A 252 36.24 18.91 34.60
CA THR A 252 37.29 19.90 34.94
C THR A 252 36.76 21.32 34.82
N MET A 253 37.31 22.22 35.62
CA MET A 253 37.14 23.67 35.54
C MET A 253 38.48 24.35 35.73
N ASN A 254 38.64 25.53 35.13
CA ASN A 254 39.82 26.37 35.32
C ASN A 254 39.68 27.14 36.63
N GLU A 255 40.82 27.48 37.25
CA GLU A 255 40.86 28.47 38.33
C GLU A 255 40.49 29.86 37.80
N GLU A 256 39.93 30.70 38.67
CA GLU A 256 39.72 32.12 38.41
C GLU A 256 40.75 32.97 39.14
N THR A 257 41.06 34.14 38.60
CA THR A 257 41.87 35.17 39.27
C THR A 257 40.98 36.36 39.60
N PHE A 258 40.96 36.71 40.88
CA PHE A 258 40.26 37.85 41.44
C PHE A 258 41.28 38.92 41.84
N THR A 259 40.82 40.16 42.06
CA THR A 259 41.63 41.27 42.56
C THR A 259 41.18 41.57 43.99
N CYS A 260 42.11 41.85 44.90
CA CYS A 260 41.78 42.24 46.27
C CYS A 260 40.87 43.48 46.26
N GLY A 261 39.80 43.49 47.06
CA GLY A 261 38.85 44.61 47.17
C GLY A 261 37.91 44.81 45.96
N LYS A 262 37.66 43.78 45.13
CA LYS A 262 36.73 43.83 43.99
C LYS A 262 35.90 42.56 43.85
N SER A 263 34.60 42.71 43.61
CA SER A 263 33.71 41.59 43.30
C SER A 263 33.89 41.07 41.86
N ARG A 264 33.51 39.82 41.63
CA ARG A 264 33.45 39.19 40.30
C ARG A 264 32.50 37.98 40.28
N LEU A 265 31.82 37.80 39.15
CA LEU A 265 30.93 36.67 38.86
C LEU A 265 31.69 35.33 38.84
N LEU A 266 31.26 34.37 39.66
CA LEU A 266 31.77 32.99 39.63
C LEU A 266 31.46 32.26 38.31
N TYR A 267 32.40 31.45 37.83
CA TYR A 267 32.21 30.60 36.67
C TYR A 267 30.99 29.65 36.80
N LYS A 268 30.32 29.45 35.66
CA LYS A 268 29.26 28.45 35.51
C LYS A 268 29.83 27.04 35.76
N ASN A 269 29.13 26.20 36.52
CA ASN A 269 29.58 24.85 36.80
C ASN A 269 29.69 24.01 35.51
N LYS A 270 30.80 23.28 35.36
CA LYS A 270 31.05 22.31 34.28
C LYS A 270 31.12 20.86 34.76
N TYR A 271 31.20 20.62 36.08
CA TYR A 271 31.19 19.27 36.65
C TYR A 271 29.81 18.62 36.52
N LYS A 272 29.80 17.30 36.54
CA LYS A 272 28.59 16.46 36.51
C LYS A 272 28.66 15.39 37.59
N LYS A 273 27.53 14.96 38.14
CA LYS A 273 27.47 13.85 39.10
C LYS A 273 26.23 13.01 38.80
N THR A 274 26.43 11.81 38.26
CA THR A 274 25.36 10.93 37.76
C THR A 274 24.27 10.70 38.81
N GLY A 275 23.04 11.14 38.52
CA GLY A 275 21.90 11.04 39.43
C GLY A 275 21.80 12.15 40.48
N TYR A 276 22.54 13.24 40.35
CA TYR A 276 22.46 14.42 41.21
C TYR A 276 22.38 15.71 40.38
N THR A 277 21.69 16.71 40.93
CA THR A 277 21.64 18.08 40.42
C THR A 277 22.62 18.95 41.20
N PHE A 278 23.30 19.86 40.51
CA PHE A 278 24.15 20.88 41.11
C PHE A 278 23.26 21.99 41.69
N GLU A 279 23.34 22.25 42.99
CA GLU A 279 22.60 23.34 43.64
C GLU A 279 23.41 24.64 43.68
N GLY A 280 24.74 24.53 43.85
CA GLY A 280 25.64 25.67 44.03
C GLY A 280 27.03 25.26 44.52
N TRP A 281 27.84 26.25 44.86
CA TRP A 281 29.16 26.15 45.48
C TRP A 281 29.09 26.38 46.99
N ASN A 282 30.08 25.91 47.74
CA ASN A 282 30.22 26.19 49.16
C ASN A 282 31.69 26.39 49.56
N SER A 283 31.98 27.24 50.55
CA SER A 283 33.34 27.43 51.08
C SER A 283 33.87 26.23 51.90
N ARG A 284 33.01 25.25 52.24
CA ARG A 284 33.39 24.00 52.92
C ARG A 284 32.88 22.76 52.20
N LYS A 285 33.67 21.67 52.27
CA LYS A 285 33.42 20.42 51.53
C LYS A 285 32.18 19.64 52.00
N ASP A 286 31.78 19.85 53.24
CA ASP A 286 30.60 19.28 53.89
C ASP A 286 29.31 20.10 53.70
N GLY A 287 29.40 21.29 53.12
CA GLY A 287 28.26 22.21 52.96
C GLY A 287 27.96 23.09 54.18
N THR A 288 28.83 23.11 55.20
CA THR A 288 28.65 23.92 56.42
C THR A 288 29.14 25.36 56.31
N GLY A 289 29.79 25.72 55.21
CA GLY A 289 30.27 27.07 54.92
C GLY A 289 29.24 27.92 54.19
N ASP A 290 29.70 29.09 53.74
CA ASP A 290 28.94 30.03 52.92
C ASP A 290 28.59 29.40 51.58
N PHE A 291 27.35 29.60 51.12
CA PHE A 291 26.81 29.01 49.89
C PHE A 291 26.65 30.07 48.81
N TYR A 292 27.19 29.79 47.61
CA TYR A 292 27.20 30.71 46.47
C TYR A 292 26.58 30.02 45.25
N LYS A 293 25.73 30.69 44.49
CA LYS A 293 25.19 30.14 43.23
C LYS A 293 26.26 30.19 42.13
N GLU A 294 26.05 29.42 41.05
CA GLU A 294 26.83 29.67 39.83
C GLU A 294 26.48 31.06 39.25
N ARG A 295 27.48 31.83 38.82
CA ARG A 295 27.34 33.23 38.41
C ARG A 295 26.76 34.17 39.48
N GLU A 296 26.95 33.85 40.76
CA GLU A 296 26.82 34.87 41.82
C GLU A 296 28.01 35.83 41.74
N ASP A 297 27.78 37.14 41.88
CA ASP A 297 28.84 38.14 41.96
C ASP A 297 29.35 38.18 43.41
N VAL A 298 30.62 37.85 43.61
CA VAL A 298 31.17 37.63 44.95
C VAL A 298 32.46 38.42 45.14
N GLU A 299 32.65 38.92 46.35
CA GLU A 299 33.93 39.42 46.85
C GLU A 299 34.35 38.52 48.02
N PHE A 300 35.47 37.80 47.87
CA PHE A 300 36.09 37.15 49.02
C PHE A 300 36.93 38.21 49.74
N LYS A 301 36.49 38.56 50.95
CA LYS A 301 37.15 39.54 51.81
C LYS A 301 38.39 38.94 52.45
N ASP A 302 39.25 39.83 52.95
CA ASP A 302 40.43 39.47 53.74
C ASP A 302 41.39 38.51 53.02
N GLN A 303 41.43 38.54 51.68
CA GLN A 303 42.34 37.76 50.83
C GLN A 303 43.57 38.59 50.46
N GLU A 304 44.75 38.02 50.67
CA GLU A 304 46.05 38.61 50.33
C GLU A 304 46.52 38.25 48.92
N ASN A 305 47.54 38.96 48.45
CA ASN A 305 48.12 38.69 47.13
C ASN A 305 48.78 37.29 47.07
N GLY A 306 48.19 36.39 46.28
CA GLY A 306 48.63 35.00 46.10
C GLY A 306 47.70 33.94 46.72
N ASP A 307 46.70 34.33 47.51
CA ASP A 307 45.80 33.38 48.19
C ASP A 307 44.98 32.51 47.22
N THR A 308 44.38 31.43 47.74
CA THR A 308 43.50 30.54 46.95
C THR A 308 42.29 30.08 47.76
N VAL A 309 41.13 30.68 47.49
CA VAL A 309 39.83 30.23 47.97
C VAL A 309 39.46 28.92 47.26
N VAL A 310 38.94 27.93 48.00
CA VAL A 310 38.45 26.67 47.42
C VAL A 310 36.94 26.55 47.58
N LEU A 311 36.24 26.37 46.46
CA LEU A 311 34.78 26.22 46.41
C LEU A 311 34.38 24.80 46.01
N PHE A 312 33.60 24.15 46.86
CA PHE A 312 33.16 22.76 46.69
C PHE A 312 31.76 22.71 46.08
N ALA A 313 31.57 21.90 45.04
CA ALA A 313 30.25 21.71 44.42
C ALA A 313 29.27 21.01 45.39
N MET A 314 28.02 21.48 45.42
CA MET A 314 26.95 20.90 46.23
C MET A 314 25.90 20.20 45.36
N TRP A 315 25.55 18.98 45.78
CA TRP A 315 24.91 17.98 44.94
C TRP A 315 23.69 17.35 45.61
N LYS A 316 22.52 17.52 45.01
CA LYS A 316 21.24 17.01 45.51
C LYS A 316 20.79 15.79 44.71
N ALA A 317 20.47 14.70 45.38
CA ALA A 317 20.08 13.47 44.72
C ALA A 317 18.76 13.63 43.95
N ASN A 318 18.74 13.18 42.70
CA ASN A 318 17.59 13.38 41.81
C ASN A 318 16.39 12.54 42.27
N PRO A 319 15.23 13.16 42.56
CA PRO A 319 13.97 12.43 42.73
C PRO A 319 13.49 11.90 41.37
N TYR A 320 12.89 10.72 41.37
CA TYR A 320 12.29 10.11 40.19
C TYR A 320 11.02 9.33 40.54
N ARG A 321 10.15 9.10 39.55
CA ARG A 321 8.90 8.35 39.69
C ARG A 321 9.00 6.99 39.02
N VAL A 322 8.28 6.01 39.57
CA VAL A 322 8.06 4.72 38.92
C VAL A 322 6.58 4.57 38.62
N ARG A 323 6.26 4.55 37.33
CA ARG A 323 4.92 4.34 36.79
C ARG A 323 4.71 2.86 36.50
N TYR A 324 3.49 2.37 36.72
CA TYR A 324 3.13 0.97 36.56
C TYR A 324 2.11 0.80 35.45
N GLU A 325 2.42 -0.01 34.45
CA GLU A 325 1.53 -0.31 33.34
C GLU A 325 1.04 -1.75 33.39
N GLY A 326 -0.28 -1.94 33.44
CA GLY A 326 -0.92 -3.25 33.57
C GLY A 326 -0.69 -4.20 32.38
N ASN A 327 -0.14 -3.70 31.26
CA ASN A 327 0.34 -4.46 30.11
C ASN A 327 -0.62 -5.55 29.60
N GLY A 328 -1.85 -5.13 29.27
CA GLY A 328 -2.94 -6.03 28.88
C GLY A 328 -3.70 -6.67 30.05
N ALA A 329 -3.65 -6.07 31.23
CA ALA A 329 -4.64 -6.27 32.30
C ALA A 329 -6.05 -5.85 31.86
N GLU A 330 -7.06 -6.36 32.54
CA GLU A 330 -8.49 -6.10 32.28
C GLU A 330 -9.11 -5.16 33.33
N SER A 331 -8.52 -5.06 34.53
CA SER A 331 -8.93 -4.14 35.59
C SER A 331 -7.83 -3.94 36.64
N GLY A 332 -8.08 -3.07 37.62
CA GLY A 332 -7.13 -2.67 38.67
C GLY A 332 -6.28 -1.46 38.28
N ILE A 333 -5.60 -0.87 39.26
CA ILE A 333 -4.67 0.26 39.10
C ILE A 333 -3.56 0.14 40.13
N VAL A 334 -2.34 0.54 39.79
CA VAL A 334 -1.24 0.69 40.74
C VAL A 334 -0.73 2.12 40.61
N LEU A 335 -0.85 2.89 41.70
CA LEU A 335 -0.39 4.28 41.73
C LEU A 335 1.13 4.33 41.56
N GLU A 336 1.64 5.45 41.05
CA GLU A 336 3.08 5.67 40.93
C GLU A 336 3.75 5.68 42.32
N SER A 337 5.00 5.22 42.39
CA SER A 337 5.84 5.39 43.58
C SER A 337 6.94 6.43 43.32
N SER A 338 7.31 7.18 44.36
CA SER A 338 8.40 8.17 44.29
C SER A 338 9.65 7.61 44.95
N HIS A 339 10.81 7.85 44.35
CA HIS A 339 12.12 7.34 44.74
C HIS A 339 13.16 8.46 44.64
N VAL A 340 14.32 8.30 45.29
CA VAL A 340 15.43 9.24 45.20
C VAL A 340 16.70 8.49 44.82
N TYR A 341 17.49 9.04 43.89
CA TYR A 341 18.75 8.44 43.48
C TYR A 341 19.68 8.20 44.68
N GLY A 342 20.44 7.10 44.65
CA GLY A 342 21.27 6.67 45.78
C GLY A 342 20.53 5.95 46.90
N THR A 343 19.20 6.09 47.03
CA THR A 343 18.39 5.39 48.04
C THR A 343 17.78 4.08 47.51
N SER A 344 17.27 3.23 48.40
CA SER A 344 16.53 2.01 48.04
C SER A 344 15.07 2.16 48.46
N GLY A 345 14.14 1.90 47.54
CA GLY A 345 12.69 1.97 47.77
C GLY A 345 11.97 0.72 47.29
N SER A 346 10.84 0.40 47.92
CA SER A 346 9.96 -0.69 47.45
C SER A 346 9.17 -0.26 46.21
N LEU A 347 9.02 -1.17 45.24
CA LEU A 347 7.99 -1.04 44.22
C LEU A 347 6.60 -1.27 44.82
N ASN A 348 5.58 -0.58 44.32
CA ASN A 348 4.20 -0.81 44.71
C ASN A 348 3.73 -2.23 44.33
N LEU A 349 2.82 -2.78 45.14
CA LEU A 349 2.24 -4.11 44.92
C LEU A 349 1.27 -4.09 43.74
N ASN A 350 1.33 -5.13 42.90
CA ASN A 350 0.40 -5.31 41.80
C ASN A 350 -1.04 -5.52 42.29
N ALA A 351 -1.91 -4.57 41.96
CA ALA A 351 -3.36 -4.67 42.05
C ALA A 351 -4.04 -4.85 40.67
N TYR A 352 -3.30 -4.92 39.57
CA TYR A 352 -3.87 -5.26 38.26
C TYR A 352 -4.35 -6.72 38.22
N ILE A 353 -5.44 -6.94 37.48
CA ILE A 353 -6.05 -8.25 37.26
C ILE A 353 -6.06 -8.54 35.76
N ARG A 354 -5.53 -9.71 35.36
CA ARG A 354 -5.57 -10.20 33.97
C ARG A 354 -6.14 -11.60 33.94
N LYS A 355 -7.34 -11.75 33.39
CA LYS A 355 -8.13 -12.98 33.41
C LYS A 355 -7.39 -14.15 32.75
N GLY A 356 -7.20 -15.23 33.50
CA GLY A 356 -6.49 -16.41 33.01
C GLY A 356 -4.97 -16.30 32.98
N TYR A 357 -4.40 -15.28 33.62
CA TYR A 357 -2.97 -15.14 33.86
C TYR A 357 -2.70 -14.96 35.37
N THR A 358 -1.49 -15.30 35.83
CA THR A 358 -0.95 -14.87 37.11
C THR A 358 0.09 -13.78 36.90
N PHE A 359 0.17 -12.83 37.82
CA PHE A 359 1.22 -11.81 37.82
C PHE A 359 2.57 -12.47 38.15
N ALA A 360 3.59 -12.19 37.35
CA ALA A 360 4.92 -12.81 37.44
C ALA A 360 6.03 -11.82 37.82
N GLY A 361 5.70 -10.53 37.96
CA GLY A 361 6.66 -9.46 38.28
C GLY A 361 6.48 -8.23 37.40
N TRP A 362 7.24 -7.19 37.71
CA TRP A 362 7.38 -5.98 36.92
C TRP A 362 8.57 -6.12 35.95
N ASN A 363 8.50 -5.51 34.76
CA ASN A 363 9.55 -5.58 33.74
C ASN A 363 9.88 -4.21 33.15
N THR A 364 11.17 -3.96 32.84
CA THR A 364 11.60 -2.67 32.24
C THR A 364 11.23 -2.52 30.76
N GLN A 365 10.70 -3.56 30.10
CA GLN A 365 10.28 -3.52 28.70
C GLN A 365 8.89 -4.15 28.53
N GLN A 366 8.07 -3.57 27.65
CA GLN A 366 6.67 -4.00 27.45
C GLN A 366 6.54 -5.44 26.93
N ASP A 367 7.51 -5.91 26.13
CA ASP A 367 7.54 -7.28 25.61
C ASP A 367 8.02 -8.33 26.64
N GLY A 368 8.48 -7.88 27.81
CA GLY A 368 8.94 -8.73 28.90
C GLY A 368 10.39 -9.23 28.80
N LYS A 369 11.20 -8.78 27.82
CA LYS A 369 12.62 -9.14 27.70
C LYS A 369 13.55 -8.37 28.64
N GLY A 370 13.10 -7.23 29.17
CA GLY A 370 13.86 -6.39 30.08
C GLY A 370 14.11 -7.02 31.46
N LYS A 371 14.77 -6.26 32.34
CA LYS A 371 15.05 -6.69 33.73
C LYS A 371 13.73 -6.92 34.46
N THR A 372 13.61 -8.06 35.14
CA THR A 372 12.38 -8.47 35.85
C THR A 372 12.55 -8.31 37.35
N TYR A 373 11.61 -7.62 37.99
CA TYR A 373 11.53 -7.41 39.43
C TYR A 373 10.34 -8.19 40.02
N LYS A 374 10.49 -8.75 41.22
CA LYS A 374 9.38 -9.40 41.93
C LYS A 374 8.30 -8.38 42.35
N ASN A 375 7.11 -8.84 42.68
CA ASN A 375 6.09 -7.99 43.31
C ASN A 375 6.64 -7.42 44.63
N GLY A 376 6.50 -6.11 44.87
CA GLY A 376 7.03 -5.48 46.09
C GLY A 376 8.57 -5.43 46.20
N ALA A 377 9.32 -5.66 45.12
CA ALA A 377 10.77 -5.70 45.18
C ALA A 377 11.39 -4.34 45.55
N GLN A 378 12.46 -4.37 46.33
CA GLN A 378 13.35 -3.23 46.54
C GLN A 378 14.13 -2.88 45.26
N VAL A 379 14.23 -1.59 44.97
CA VAL A 379 14.91 -1.02 43.80
C VAL A 379 15.69 0.23 44.16
N LYS A 380 16.77 0.49 43.42
CA LYS A 380 17.67 1.64 43.56
C LYS A 380 18.16 2.05 42.17
N ASN A 381 18.34 3.35 41.95
CA ASN A 381 18.87 3.96 40.72
C ASN A 381 18.21 3.42 39.43
N LEU A 382 16.89 3.58 39.28
CA LEU A 382 16.19 3.14 38.06
C LEU A 382 16.27 4.14 36.89
N THR A 383 16.49 5.42 37.19
CA THR A 383 16.94 6.48 36.26
C THR A 383 17.84 7.43 37.05
N ASP A 384 18.71 8.15 36.38
CA ASP A 384 19.54 9.24 36.90
C ASP A 384 19.00 10.64 36.53
N GLU A 385 17.92 10.70 35.73
CA GLU A 385 17.25 11.94 35.30
C GLU A 385 16.54 12.67 36.47
N LEU A 386 16.69 14.00 36.51
CA LEU A 386 15.95 14.86 37.43
C LEU A 386 14.44 14.83 37.12
N ASN A 387 13.62 14.39 38.09
CA ASN A 387 12.18 14.16 37.94
C ASN A 387 11.80 13.13 36.86
N GLY A 388 12.74 12.26 36.44
CA GLY A 388 12.51 11.21 35.45
C GLY A 388 11.39 10.24 35.86
N THR A 389 10.73 9.62 34.87
CA THR A 389 9.62 8.68 35.11
C THR A 389 9.88 7.33 34.45
N VAL A 390 10.25 6.34 35.26
CA VAL A 390 10.53 4.97 34.80
C VAL A 390 9.22 4.19 34.71
N THR A 391 8.85 3.75 33.50
CA THR A 391 7.66 2.91 33.32
C THR A 391 8.02 1.43 33.43
N LEU A 392 7.38 0.72 34.37
CA LEU A 392 7.48 -0.72 34.54
C LEU A 392 6.19 -1.42 34.09
N TYR A 393 6.34 -2.47 33.28
CA TYR A 393 5.24 -3.20 32.65
C TYR A 393 4.97 -4.51 33.40
N ALA A 394 3.71 -4.81 33.67
CA ALA A 394 3.32 -6.07 34.29
C ALA A 394 3.66 -7.27 33.41
N LYS A 395 4.33 -8.28 33.98
CA LYS A 395 4.70 -9.54 33.32
C LYS A 395 3.72 -10.64 33.76
N TRP A 396 3.22 -11.40 32.80
CA TRP A 396 2.04 -12.26 32.99
C TRP A 396 2.28 -13.71 32.54
N THR A 397 2.08 -14.67 33.43
CA THR A 397 2.17 -16.10 33.14
C THR A 397 0.78 -16.68 32.88
N ALA A 398 0.55 -17.31 31.72
CA ALA A 398 -0.76 -17.85 31.38
C ALA A 398 -1.10 -19.10 32.21
N ILE A 399 -2.28 -19.12 32.85
CA ILE A 399 -2.74 -20.23 33.69
C ILE A 399 -2.99 -21.47 32.82
N LYS A 400 -2.47 -22.61 33.28
CA LYS A 400 -2.67 -23.93 32.67
C LYS A 400 -3.91 -24.61 33.28
N TYR A 401 -4.83 -25.03 32.41
CA TYR A 401 -6.07 -25.70 32.75
C TYR A 401 -6.08 -27.15 32.24
N ASN A 402 -6.71 -28.05 32.98
CA ASN A 402 -6.80 -29.47 32.67
C ASN A 402 -8.03 -29.81 31.80
N ILE A 403 -7.88 -30.85 30.97
CA ILE A 403 -8.90 -31.40 30.08
C ILE A 403 -9.10 -32.88 30.42
N THR A 404 -10.28 -33.21 30.96
CA THR A 404 -10.66 -34.56 31.39
C THR A 404 -11.58 -35.21 30.36
N TYR A 405 -11.13 -36.30 29.73
CA TYR A 405 -11.89 -37.04 28.72
C TYR A 405 -12.57 -38.28 29.32
N ASN A 406 -13.88 -38.20 29.59
CA ASN A 406 -14.68 -39.36 29.98
C ASN A 406 -15.04 -40.18 28.73
N LEU A 407 -14.25 -41.22 28.45
CA LEU A 407 -14.26 -41.96 27.19
C LEU A 407 -15.44 -42.93 26.99
N ARG A 408 -16.22 -43.24 28.04
CA ARG A 408 -17.38 -44.17 28.01
C ARG A 408 -17.12 -45.46 27.23
N GLY A 409 -16.02 -46.15 27.56
CA GLY A 409 -15.60 -47.42 26.95
C GLY A 409 -14.91 -47.30 25.58
N GLY A 410 -14.47 -46.11 25.17
CA GLY A 410 -13.55 -45.92 24.05
C GLY A 410 -12.09 -45.77 24.48
N LYS A 411 -11.18 -45.71 23.51
CA LYS A 411 -9.75 -45.41 23.67
C LYS A 411 -9.42 -44.07 22.99
N LEU A 412 -8.46 -43.33 23.54
CA LEU A 412 -7.94 -42.07 22.97
C LEU A 412 -6.46 -42.26 22.59
N LYS A 413 -5.95 -41.44 21.65
CA LYS A 413 -4.52 -41.42 21.32
C LYS A 413 -3.74 -40.75 22.46
N SER A 414 -2.52 -41.22 22.75
CA SER A 414 -1.60 -40.64 23.73
C SER A 414 -1.26 -39.18 23.44
N SER A 415 -1.21 -38.78 22.16
CA SER A 415 -0.99 -37.40 21.71
C SER A 415 -2.18 -36.44 21.90
N ALA A 416 -3.24 -36.85 22.61
CA ALA A 416 -4.35 -35.97 22.94
C ALA A 416 -3.97 -34.93 24.00
N LYS A 417 -4.19 -33.63 23.70
CA LYS A 417 -3.97 -32.55 24.66
C LYS A 417 -4.80 -32.76 25.93
N THR A 418 -4.13 -32.97 27.06
CA THR A 418 -4.69 -33.04 28.41
C THR A 418 -4.69 -31.69 29.13
N THR A 419 -4.02 -30.67 28.60
CA THR A 419 -3.99 -29.31 29.16
C THR A 419 -4.07 -28.23 28.08
N TYR A 420 -4.43 -27.00 28.47
CA TYR A 420 -4.44 -25.81 27.62
C TYR A 420 -4.29 -24.52 28.46
N THR A 421 -3.99 -23.39 27.82
CA THR A 421 -4.02 -22.05 28.43
C THR A 421 -4.96 -21.12 27.66
N ILE A 422 -5.34 -19.99 28.27
CA ILE A 422 -6.17 -18.95 27.63
C ILE A 422 -5.58 -18.44 26.30
N ALA A 423 -4.26 -18.43 26.20
CA ALA A 423 -3.50 -17.92 25.06
C ALA A 423 -3.44 -18.87 23.86
N ASN A 424 -3.76 -20.17 24.02
CA ASN A 424 -3.73 -21.11 22.91
C ASN A 424 -4.71 -20.71 21.79
N SER A 425 -4.30 -20.92 20.53
CA SER A 425 -5.19 -20.88 19.38
C SER A 425 -6.32 -21.91 19.51
N THR A 426 -7.47 -21.64 18.88
CA THR A 426 -8.60 -22.57 18.84
C THR A 426 -8.17 -23.92 18.24
N PHE A 427 -8.50 -25.03 18.90
CA PHE A 427 -8.16 -26.38 18.43
C PHE A 427 -9.32 -27.36 18.57
N GLU A 428 -9.45 -28.27 17.61
CA GLU A 428 -10.43 -29.36 17.65
C GLU A 428 -10.06 -30.40 18.72
N LEU A 429 -11.09 -30.95 19.38
CA LEU A 429 -10.94 -32.01 20.37
C LEU A 429 -10.70 -33.37 19.66
N PRO A 430 -9.68 -34.15 20.06
CA PRO A 430 -9.31 -35.38 19.38
C PRO A 430 -10.43 -36.42 19.41
N ALA A 431 -10.62 -37.13 18.29
CA ALA A 431 -11.62 -38.20 18.19
C ALA A 431 -11.11 -39.51 18.82
N PRO A 432 -11.80 -40.08 19.83
CA PRO A 432 -11.52 -41.42 20.33
C PRO A 432 -12.07 -42.50 19.39
N THR A 433 -11.63 -43.75 19.60
CA THR A 433 -12.14 -44.95 18.91
C THR A 433 -12.84 -45.90 19.88
N ARG A 434 -13.82 -46.67 19.40
CA ARG A 434 -14.47 -47.75 20.18
C ARG A 434 -14.93 -48.84 19.21
N SER A 435 -14.52 -50.09 19.44
CA SER A 435 -14.89 -51.19 18.55
C SER A 435 -16.41 -51.36 18.49
N GLY A 436 -16.97 -51.42 17.28
CA GLY A 436 -18.42 -51.52 17.03
C GLY A 436 -19.23 -50.22 17.15
N TYR A 437 -18.61 -49.06 17.43
CA TYR A 437 -19.33 -47.78 17.57
C TYR A 437 -18.64 -46.64 16.81
N ASP A 438 -19.41 -45.85 16.05
CA ASP A 438 -18.94 -44.54 15.59
C ASP A 438 -18.97 -43.56 16.78
N PHE A 439 -17.94 -42.71 16.87
CA PHE A 439 -17.94 -41.53 17.74
C PHE A 439 -19.03 -40.52 17.29
N ASP A 440 -19.81 -39.97 18.20
CA ASP A 440 -20.86 -38.97 17.92
C ASP A 440 -20.47 -37.56 18.38
N GLY A 441 -19.27 -37.38 18.90
CA GLY A 441 -18.74 -36.10 19.38
C GLY A 441 -18.58 -36.05 20.89
N TRP A 442 -17.89 -35.01 21.33
CA TRP A 442 -17.74 -34.66 22.74
C TRP A 442 -18.95 -33.88 23.23
N TYR A 443 -19.25 -34.00 24.52
CA TYR A 443 -20.35 -33.31 25.19
C TYR A 443 -19.88 -32.71 26.51
N LYS A 444 -20.36 -31.52 26.87
CA LYS A 444 -19.98 -30.83 28.11
C LYS A 444 -20.62 -31.44 29.37
N ASP A 445 -21.71 -32.19 29.22
CA ASP A 445 -22.51 -32.75 30.32
C ASP A 445 -22.66 -34.27 30.24
N LYS A 446 -22.82 -34.91 31.40
CA LYS A 446 -22.99 -36.37 31.54
C LYS A 446 -24.26 -36.91 30.86
N ASN A 447 -25.24 -36.05 30.60
CA ASN A 447 -26.53 -36.39 29.97
C ASN A 447 -26.49 -36.23 28.43
N LEU A 448 -25.33 -35.88 27.86
CA LEU A 448 -25.06 -35.78 26.43
C LEU A 448 -26.02 -34.82 25.68
N LYS A 449 -26.37 -33.69 26.30
CA LYS A 449 -27.21 -32.64 25.70
C LYS A 449 -26.39 -31.61 24.92
N ASN A 450 -25.30 -31.11 25.49
CA ASN A 450 -24.50 -29.99 24.97
C ASN A 450 -23.25 -30.46 24.20
N ARG A 451 -23.39 -30.68 22.88
CA ARG A 451 -22.28 -31.13 22.01
C ARG A 451 -21.20 -30.04 21.87
N VAL A 452 -19.94 -30.45 21.84
CA VAL A 452 -18.75 -29.62 21.62
C VAL A 452 -17.77 -30.35 20.69
N HIS A 453 -16.91 -29.60 20.00
CA HIS A 453 -15.91 -30.15 19.07
C HIS A 453 -14.55 -29.44 19.12
N GLU A 454 -14.45 -28.31 19.83
CA GLU A 454 -13.27 -27.45 19.89
C GLU A 454 -13.14 -26.83 21.29
N ILE A 455 -11.92 -26.40 21.66
CA ILE A 455 -11.70 -25.37 22.68
C ILE A 455 -11.29 -24.10 21.94
N LYS A 456 -11.98 -22.99 22.21
CA LYS A 456 -11.70 -21.68 21.59
C LYS A 456 -10.59 -20.93 22.32
N LYS A 457 -9.79 -20.15 21.58
CA LYS A 457 -8.92 -19.11 22.17
C LYS A 457 -9.73 -18.24 23.14
N GLY A 458 -9.14 -17.86 24.28
CA GLY A 458 -9.85 -17.13 25.34
C GLY A 458 -10.65 -18.00 26.32
N SER A 459 -10.67 -19.32 26.17
CA SER A 459 -11.31 -20.22 27.15
C SER A 459 -10.52 -20.28 28.46
N THR A 460 -11.20 -20.38 29.60
CA THR A 460 -10.58 -20.51 30.94
C THR A 460 -11.22 -21.62 31.77
N GLY A 461 -10.48 -22.10 32.78
CA GLY A 461 -10.92 -23.10 33.76
C GLY A 461 -10.85 -24.54 33.24
N ASN A 462 -10.80 -25.52 34.15
CA ASN A 462 -10.78 -26.95 33.78
C ASN A 462 -12.01 -27.36 32.95
N LYS A 463 -11.87 -28.40 32.13
CA LYS A 463 -12.92 -28.86 31.19
C LYS A 463 -13.08 -30.37 31.22
N THR A 464 -14.29 -30.84 31.46
CA THR A 464 -14.65 -32.26 31.34
C THR A 464 -15.49 -32.48 30.11
N PHE A 465 -15.14 -33.50 29.31
CA PHE A 465 -15.86 -33.87 28.10
C PHE A 465 -16.26 -35.34 28.10
N TYR A 466 -17.51 -35.62 27.77
CA TYR A 466 -18.09 -36.96 27.71
C TYR A 466 -18.19 -37.44 26.28
N ALA A 467 -17.60 -38.60 25.98
CA ALA A 467 -17.68 -39.22 24.66
C ALA A 467 -19.05 -39.85 24.43
N LYS A 468 -19.72 -39.47 23.35
CA LYS A 468 -20.95 -40.14 22.89
C LYS A 468 -20.63 -41.15 21.81
N TRP A 469 -21.29 -42.31 21.89
CA TRP A 469 -21.11 -43.44 20.99
C TRP A 469 -22.45 -43.82 20.35
N VAL A 470 -22.42 -44.23 19.08
CA VAL A 470 -23.60 -44.83 18.40
C VAL A 470 -23.18 -46.13 17.74
N LYS A 471 -23.88 -47.23 18.07
CA LYS A 471 -23.56 -48.58 17.59
C LYS A 471 -23.65 -48.64 16.06
N CYS A 472 -22.58 -49.10 15.42
CA CYS A 472 -22.46 -49.10 13.97
C CYS A 472 -23.07 -50.34 13.34
N THR A 473 -24.34 -50.23 12.98
CA THR A 473 -25.14 -51.39 12.55
C THR A 473 -24.82 -51.93 11.15
N ARG A 474 -24.28 -51.13 10.22
CA ARG A 474 -24.07 -51.54 8.82
C ARG A 474 -22.89 -50.83 8.12
N SER A 475 -22.22 -51.60 7.26
CA SER A 475 -21.27 -51.11 6.25
C SER A 475 -21.95 -50.21 5.20
N PRO A 476 -21.22 -49.30 4.52
CA PRO A 476 -21.81 -48.39 3.54
C PRO A 476 -22.45 -49.11 2.33
N LYS A 477 -23.78 -49.05 2.21
CA LYS A 477 -24.55 -49.53 1.04
C LYS A 477 -25.37 -48.39 0.42
N LYS A 478 -25.53 -48.36 -0.91
CA LYS A 478 -26.23 -47.31 -1.70
C LYS A 478 -27.69 -47.03 -1.30
N ASN A 479 -28.31 -47.88 -0.48
CA ASN A 479 -29.68 -47.76 0.02
C ASN A 479 -29.78 -47.41 1.52
N SER A 480 -28.66 -47.13 2.20
CA SER A 480 -28.65 -46.83 3.65
C SER A 480 -29.29 -45.47 3.99
N GLY A 481 -29.23 -44.53 3.03
CA GLY A 481 -29.89 -43.23 3.09
C GLY A 481 -30.73 -42.96 1.83
N LYS A 482 -31.82 -42.20 1.98
CA LYS A 482 -32.70 -41.77 0.90
C LYS A 482 -32.60 -40.26 0.72
N LEU A 483 -32.24 -39.80 -0.49
CA LEU A 483 -32.44 -38.40 -0.87
C LEU A 483 -33.94 -38.08 -0.81
N THR A 484 -34.31 -37.08 -0.01
CA THR A 484 -35.69 -36.59 0.13
C THR A 484 -35.89 -35.28 -0.63
N LEU A 485 -34.81 -34.57 -0.97
CA LEU A 485 -34.86 -33.33 -1.75
C LEU A 485 -33.57 -33.17 -2.57
N CYS A 486 -33.69 -32.71 -3.81
CA CYS A 486 -32.61 -32.15 -4.61
C CYS A 486 -33.22 -31.16 -5.63
N LYS A 487 -33.47 -29.92 -5.21
CA LYS A 487 -34.15 -28.91 -6.05
C LYS A 487 -33.74 -27.49 -5.71
N ALA A 488 -33.89 -26.57 -6.67
CA ALA A 488 -33.84 -25.14 -6.38
C ALA A 488 -35.06 -24.73 -5.53
N THR A 489 -34.82 -23.94 -4.49
CA THR A 489 -35.85 -23.49 -3.52
C THR A 489 -36.07 -21.99 -3.52
N GLY A 490 -35.19 -21.22 -4.15
CA GLY A 490 -35.33 -19.77 -4.36
C GLY A 490 -34.17 -19.25 -5.20
N THR A 491 -34.18 -17.95 -5.54
CA THR A 491 -33.13 -17.35 -6.38
C THR A 491 -31.75 -17.56 -5.78
N GLY A 492 -30.84 -18.10 -6.59
CA GLY A 492 -29.49 -18.49 -6.21
C GLY A 492 -29.39 -19.61 -5.18
N LYS A 493 -30.48 -20.29 -4.78
CA LYS A 493 -30.52 -21.24 -3.64
C LYS A 493 -31.01 -22.63 -4.07
N ILE A 494 -30.13 -23.63 -3.91
CA ILE A 494 -30.41 -25.05 -4.13
C ILE A 494 -30.39 -25.77 -2.78
N LYS A 495 -31.37 -26.64 -2.52
CA LYS A 495 -31.48 -27.42 -1.28
C LYS A 495 -31.45 -28.91 -1.60
N VAL A 496 -30.52 -29.61 -0.98
CA VAL A 496 -30.41 -31.08 -1.01
C VAL A 496 -30.67 -31.60 0.39
N SER A 497 -31.52 -32.62 0.54
CA SER A 497 -31.86 -33.20 1.85
C SER A 497 -31.91 -34.71 1.76
N ALA A 498 -31.59 -35.37 2.87
CA ALA A 498 -31.66 -36.82 2.97
C ALA A 498 -32.12 -37.28 4.36
N THR A 499 -32.71 -38.48 4.39
CA THR A 499 -33.01 -39.22 5.61
C THR A 499 -32.16 -40.48 5.63
N ILE A 500 -31.41 -40.69 6.71
CA ILE A 500 -30.57 -41.88 6.93
C ILE A 500 -31.09 -42.51 8.22
N LYS A 501 -31.85 -43.62 8.12
CA LYS A 501 -32.59 -44.18 9.26
C LYS A 501 -31.66 -44.63 10.39
N ASN A 502 -30.57 -45.34 10.03
CA ASN A 502 -29.60 -45.94 10.93
C ASN A 502 -28.22 -45.35 10.63
N ARG A 503 -27.38 -45.11 11.65
CA ARG A 503 -26.02 -44.58 11.44
C ARG A 503 -25.17 -45.56 10.64
N VAL A 504 -24.35 -45.02 9.74
CA VAL A 504 -23.53 -45.79 8.78
C VAL A 504 -22.06 -45.58 9.13
N ALA A 505 -21.32 -46.68 9.28
CA ALA A 505 -19.93 -46.67 9.72
C ALA A 505 -19.03 -45.89 8.75
N SER A 506 -18.13 -45.06 9.27
CA SER A 506 -17.15 -44.33 8.45
C SER A 506 -15.93 -43.87 9.26
N ASP A 507 -14.94 -43.28 8.60
CA ASP A 507 -13.68 -42.86 9.23
C ASP A 507 -13.86 -41.59 10.10
N ASP A 508 -14.90 -40.80 9.84
CA ASP A 508 -15.24 -39.56 10.56
C ASP A 508 -16.75 -39.45 10.92
N ASP A 509 -17.13 -38.32 11.53
CA ASP A 509 -18.50 -38.03 12.00
C ASP A 509 -19.44 -37.40 10.96
N GLY A 510 -19.05 -37.41 9.67
CA GLY A 510 -19.73 -36.73 8.58
C GLY A 510 -20.66 -37.60 7.72
N TYR A 511 -21.72 -36.97 7.22
CA TYR A 511 -22.32 -37.28 5.93
C TYR A 511 -21.91 -36.21 4.92
N TYR A 512 -21.54 -36.65 3.73
CA TYR A 512 -21.01 -35.82 2.67
C TYR A 512 -22.02 -35.71 1.53
N LEU A 513 -22.38 -34.49 1.16
CA LEU A 513 -22.95 -34.25 -0.16
C LEU A 513 -21.79 -34.29 -1.16
N VAL A 514 -21.83 -35.21 -2.12
CA VAL A 514 -20.76 -35.42 -3.10
C VAL A 514 -21.23 -35.18 -4.53
N TYR A 515 -20.34 -34.62 -5.34
CA TYR A 515 -20.46 -34.65 -6.79
C TYR A 515 -20.24 -36.09 -7.28
N VAL A 516 -21.13 -36.58 -8.13
CA VAL A 516 -21.04 -37.93 -8.72
C VAL A 516 -20.82 -37.77 -10.22
N ASN A 517 -19.85 -38.49 -10.80
CA ASN A 517 -19.66 -38.51 -12.24
C ASN A 517 -20.88 -39.23 -12.87
N PRO A 518 -21.60 -38.60 -13.82
CA PRO A 518 -22.86 -39.12 -14.34
C PRO A 518 -22.70 -40.29 -15.33
N ILE A 519 -21.49 -40.54 -15.82
CA ILE A 519 -21.16 -41.59 -16.78
C ILE A 519 -20.82 -42.90 -16.07
N ASN A 520 -19.99 -42.84 -15.01
CA ASN A 520 -19.53 -44.03 -14.28
C ASN A 520 -20.14 -44.21 -12.88
N GLY A 521 -20.95 -43.26 -12.41
CA GLY A 521 -21.65 -43.32 -11.12
C GLY A 521 -20.75 -43.25 -9.88
N LYS A 522 -19.45 -42.95 -10.01
CA LYS A 522 -18.50 -42.84 -8.89
C LYS A 522 -18.54 -41.42 -8.29
N PRO A 523 -18.54 -41.27 -6.95
CA PRO A 523 -18.33 -39.98 -6.31
C PRO A 523 -16.88 -39.54 -6.49
N TYR A 524 -16.63 -38.28 -6.82
CA TYR A 524 -15.27 -37.78 -7.11
C TYR A 524 -14.83 -36.58 -6.25
N ARG A 525 -15.77 -35.79 -5.72
CA ARG A 525 -15.46 -34.59 -4.91
C ARG A 525 -16.57 -34.30 -3.90
N MET A 526 -16.24 -33.70 -2.76
CA MET A 526 -17.23 -33.15 -1.81
C MET A 526 -17.81 -31.83 -2.33
N ALA A 527 -19.11 -31.62 -2.14
CA ALA A 527 -19.77 -30.32 -2.29
C ALA A 527 -19.97 -29.61 -0.94
N LYS A 528 -20.40 -30.33 0.11
CA LYS A 528 -20.45 -29.87 1.53
C LYS A 528 -20.39 -31.09 2.49
N LYS A 529 -19.83 -30.93 3.70
CA LYS A 529 -19.97 -31.88 4.84
C LYS A 529 -21.16 -31.44 5.73
N ALA A 530 -21.82 -32.39 6.37
CA ALA A 530 -22.72 -32.16 7.50
C ALA A 530 -22.52 -33.25 8.57
N TYR A 531 -22.67 -32.92 9.85
CA TYR A 531 -22.60 -33.91 10.92
C TYR A 531 -23.69 -34.99 10.78
N LYS A 532 -23.36 -36.25 11.09
CA LYS A 532 -24.28 -37.39 11.02
C LYS A 532 -25.55 -37.15 11.86
N LYS A 533 -26.69 -37.04 11.19
CA LYS A 533 -28.04 -36.94 11.80
C LYS A 533 -29.04 -37.77 11.00
N LYS A 534 -30.13 -38.23 11.64
CA LYS A 534 -31.20 -39.02 11.01
C LYS A 534 -31.88 -38.30 9.83
N LYS A 535 -31.95 -36.97 9.90
CA LYS A 535 -32.32 -36.06 8.80
C LYS A 535 -31.16 -35.06 8.61
N ILE A 536 -30.68 -34.89 7.38
CA ILE A 536 -29.67 -33.89 7.01
C ILE A 536 -30.19 -33.00 5.87
N SER A 537 -29.68 -31.77 5.80
CA SER A 537 -29.97 -30.85 4.71
C SER A 537 -28.77 -29.96 4.43
N PHE A 538 -28.50 -29.73 3.16
CA PHE A 538 -27.43 -28.91 2.62
C PHE A 538 -28.07 -27.77 1.82
N THR A 539 -27.55 -26.56 2.00
CA THR A 539 -27.90 -25.41 1.14
C THR A 539 -26.67 -25.05 0.32
N LEU A 540 -26.84 -25.04 -1.00
CA LEU A 540 -25.86 -24.63 -1.98
C LEU A 540 -26.29 -23.28 -2.55
N LYS A 541 -25.37 -22.31 -2.64
CA LYS A 541 -25.65 -21.01 -3.26
C LYS A 541 -24.99 -20.96 -4.63
N THR A 542 -25.72 -20.74 -5.72
CA THR A 542 -25.12 -20.77 -7.07
C THR A 542 -24.13 -19.62 -7.30
N LYS A 543 -24.19 -18.55 -6.47
CA LYS A 543 -23.15 -17.52 -6.42
C LYS A 543 -21.80 -17.98 -5.84
N GLU A 544 -21.76 -19.10 -5.13
CA GLU A 544 -20.51 -19.74 -4.65
C GLU A 544 -19.92 -20.66 -5.72
N ASN A 545 -20.77 -21.25 -6.57
CA ASN A 545 -20.40 -22.06 -7.74
C ASN A 545 -21.65 -22.29 -8.61
N GLN A 546 -21.63 -21.87 -9.88
CA GLN A 546 -22.77 -22.07 -10.78
C GLN A 546 -22.95 -23.56 -11.15
N GLY A 547 -21.89 -24.37 -11.10
CA GLY A 547 -21.93 -25.82 -11.32
C GLY A 547 -22.80 -26.59 -10.34
N TYR A 548 -23.17 -25.96 -9.21
CA TYR A 548 -24.22 -26.48 -8.32
C TYR A 548 -25.57 -26.68 -9.02
N ALA A 549 -25.87 -25.96 -10.11
CA ALA A 549 -27.11 -26.14 -10.88
C ALA A 549 -27.06 -27.33 -11.84
N VAL A 550 -25.89 -27.64 -12.42
CA VAL A 550 -25.73 -28.67 -13.45
C VAL A 550 -25.44 -30.05 -12.86
N SER A 551 -24.76 -30.10 -11.71
CA SER A 551 -24.20 -31.31 -11.09
C SER A 551 -25.19 -32.43 -10.74
N LEU A 552 -24.68 -33.67 -10.75
CA LEU A 552 -25.33 -34.86 -10.16
C LEU A 552 -24.89 -35.04 -8.70
N TYR A 553 -25.85 -35.19 -7.79
CA TYR A 553 -25.59 -35.33 -6.35
C TYR A 553 -25.93 -36.69 -5.78
N GLY A 554 -25.14 -37.14 -4.81
CA GLY A 554 -25.46 -38.24 -3.90
C GLY A 554 -24.97 -37.94 -2.47
N ILE A 555 -25.43 -38.73 -1.50
CA ILE A 555 -24.90 -38.72 -0.14
C ILE A 555 -23.86 -39.83 0.01
N ALA A 556 -22.72 -39.53 0.60
CA ALA A 556 -21.64 -40.46 0.89
C ALA A 556 -21.18 -40.38 2.35
N VAL A 557 -20.36 -41.36 2.73
CA VAL A 557 -19.47 -41.32 3.89
C VAL A 557 -18.02 -41.48 3.43
N LYS A 558 -17.03 -41.06 4.24
CA LYS A 558 -15.61 -41.31 3.97
C LYS A 558 -15.20 -42.64 4.63
N LYS A 559 -14.82 -43.66 3.85
CA LYS A 559 -14.40 -44.97 4.38
C LYS A 559 -13.16 -45.49 3.66
N ASN A 560 -12.12 -45.77 4.44
CA ASN A 560 -10.76 -46.04 3.99
C ASN A 560 -10.27 -44.88 3.08
N GLY A 561 -10.40 -43.64 3.57
CA GLY A 561 -10.00 -42.42 2.86
C GLY A 561 -10.95 -41.97 1.74
N ALA A 562 -11.63 -42.90 1.07
CA ALA A 562 -12.45 -42.64 -0.13
C ALA A 562 -13.95 -42.40 0.18
N TYR A 563 -14.64 -41.63 -0.67
CA TYR A 563 -16.09 -41.47 -0.58
C TYR A 563 -16.83 -42.73 -1.03
N LYS A 564 -17.67 -43.30 -0.17
CA LYS A 564 -18.58 -44.42 -0.48
C LYS A 564 -20.03 -43.91 -0.48
N LEU A 565 -20.74 -44.02 -1.61
CA LEU A 565 -22.13 -43.59 -1.73
C LEU A 565 -23.07 -44.43 -0.85
N ILE A 566 -23.89 -43.76 -0.06
CA ILE A 566 -24.89 -44.37 0.83
C ILE A 566 -26.34 -44.09 0.38
N SER A 567 -26.54 -43.30 -0.67
CA SER A 567 -27.84 -43.03 -1.28
C SER A 567 -27.83 -43.27 -2.80
N SER A 568 -29.04 -43.35 -3.38
CA SER A 568 -29.25 -43.04 -4.80
C SER A 568 -28.85 -41.60 -5.11
N THR A 569 -28.72 -41.27 -6.40
CA THR A 569 -28.35 -39.93 -6.87
C THR A 569 -29.55 -39.16 -7.40
N SER A 570 -29.42 -37.83 -7.47
CA SER A 570 -30.38 -36.95 -8.16
C SER A 570 -29.69 -35.71 -8.70
N TYR A 571 -29.96 -35.38 -9.96
CA TYR A 571 -29.76 -34.03 -10.47
C TYR A 571 -30.69 -33.04 -9.76
N VAL A 572 -30.36 -31.75 -9.85
CA VAL A 572 -31.20 -30.67 -9.30
C VAL A 572 -32.45 -30.49 -10.15
N LYS A 573 -33.61 -30.43 -9.47
CA LYS A 573 -34.94 -30.21 -10.07
C LYS A 573 -35.39 -28.74 -9.90
N ASN A 574 -36.38 -28.32 -10.69
CA ASN A 574 -37.01 -26.99 -10.61
C ASN A 574 -36.03 -25.79 -10.72
N LEU A 575 -34.98 -25.93 -11.55
CA LEU A 575 -33.89 -24.95 -11.65
C LEU A 575 -34.33 -23.54 -12.02
N GLU A 576 -35.48 -23.38 -12.67
CA GLU A 576 -36.10 -22.09 -12.95
C GLU A 576 -36.39 -21.25 -11.69
N LYS A 577 -36.46 -21.88 -10.50
CA LYS A 577 -36.55 -21.17 -9.21
C LYS A 577 -35.23 -20.52 -8.76
N ALA A 578 -34.08 -21.00 -9.25
CA ALA A 578 -32.76 -20.42 -8.97
C ALA A 578 -32.51 -19.11 -9.75
N ALA A 579 -33.21 -18.90 -10.86
CA ALA A 579 -33.05 -17.74 -11.74
C ALA A 579 -33.10 -16.39 -11.00
N GLY A 580 -32.20 -15.49 -11.38
CA GLY A 580 -32.26 -14.06 -11.04
C GLY A 580 -33.15 -13.29 -12.02
N ASN A 581 -33.04 -13.60 -13.31
CA ASN A 581 -33.93 -13.08 -14.34
C ASN A 581 -35.19 -13.96 -14.44
N LYS A 582 -36.35 -13.40 -14.05
CA LYS A 582 -37.66 -14.06 -14.14
C LYS A 582 -38.61 -13.38 -15.13
N SER A 583 -38.08 -12.58 -16.04
CA SER A 583 -38.86 -11.86 -17.05
C SER A 583 -39.71 -12.83 -17.87
N LYS A 584 -40.93 -12.44 -18.25
CA LYS A 584 -41.77 -13.26 -19.15
C LYS A 584 -41.10 -13.35 -20.53
N TYR A 585 -41.13 -14.52 -21.15
CA TYR A 585 -40.72 -14.68 -22.54
C TYR A 585 -41.62 -13.79 -23.42
N LYS A 586 -41.03 -12.86 -24.17
CA LYS A 586 -41.76 -11.96 -25.08
C LYS A 586 -41.92 -12.65 -26.42
N LEU A 587 -43.12 -12.69 -26.98
CA LEU A 587 -43.30 -12.96 -28.41
C LEU A 587 -43.14 -11.63 -29.15
N GLY A 588 -42.39 -11.62 -30.26
CA GLY A 588 -42.22 -10.42 -31.07
C GLY A 588 -43.53 -10.01 -31.74
N LYS A 589 -43.72 -8.71 -32.01
CA LYS A 589 -44.90 -8.19 -32.77
C LYS A 589 -44.98 -8.71 -34.22
N THR A 590 -43.98 -9.46 -34.66
CA THR A 590 -43.90 -10.19 -35.92
C THR A 590 -43.08 -11.47 -35.68
N LYS A 591 -43.31 -12.52 -36.49
CA LYS A 591 -42.42 -13.69 -36.52
C LYS A 591 -41.14 -13.44 -37.31
N LYS A 592 -41.06 -12.35 -38.08
CA LYS A 592 -39.91 -12.00 -38.91
C LYS A 592 -38.62 -11.92 -38.09
N GLY A 593 -37.58 -12.55 -38.60
CA GLY A 593 -36.23 -12.45 -38.10
C GLY A 593 -35.18 -12.64 -39.19
N ILE A 594 -33.94 -12.34 -38.85
CA ILE A 594 -32.79 -12.44 -39.74
C ILE A 594 -31.58 -12.92 -38.92
N GLN A 595 -30.77 -13.80 -39.49
CA GLN A 595 -29.47 -14.14 -38.92
C GLN A 595 -28.57 -12.89 -39.01
N TYR A 596 -27.99 -12.49 -37.89
CA TYR A 596 -27.09 -11.34 -37.83
C TYR A 596 -25.72 -11.76 -38.36
N TYR A 597 -25.13 -10.92 -39.21
CA TYR A 597 -23.78 -11.13 -39.76
C TYR A 597 -22.80 -10.06 -39.29
N SER A 598 -23.14 -8.77 -39.41
CA SER A 598 -22.17 -7.67 -39.24
C SER A 598 -22.71 -6.37 -38.64
N SER A 599 -24.02 -6.12 -38.69
CA SER A 599 -24.57 -4.83 -38.25
C SER A 599 -26.03 -4.91 -37.80
N MET A 600 -26.37 -4.18 -36.73
CA MET A 600 -27.75 -3.99 -36.28
C MET A 600 -28.67 -3.40 -37.36
N ARG A 601 -28.11 -2.69 -38.35
CA ARG A 601 -28.82 -2.24 -39.56
C ARG A 601 -29.56 -3.39 -40.26
N GLU A 602 -28.98 -4.60 -40.30
CA GLU A 602 -29.58 -5.77 -40.93
C GLU A 602 -30.94 -6.13 -40.33
N ILE A 603 -31.06 -5.98 -39.01
CA ILE A 603 -32.25 -6.28 -38.20
C ILE A 603 -33.25 -5.11 -38.29
N ASP A 604 -32.76 -3.88 -38.11
CA ASP A 604 -33.60 -2.67 -38.10
C ASP A 604 -34.23 -2.39 -39.46
N ASP A 605 -33.47 -2.49 -40.56
CA ASP A 605 -33.97 -2.22 -41.91
C ASP A 605 -35.14 -3.14 -42.29
N CYS A 606 -35.10 -4.38 -41.81
CA CYS A 606 -36.15 -5.36 -42.06
C CYS A 606 -37.35 -5.20 -41.12
N GLY A 607 -37.24 -4.38 -40.06
CA GLY A 607 -38.23 -4.30 -38.98
C GLY A 607 -38.33 -5.59 -38.15
N ALA A 608 -37.26 -6.38 -38.11
CA ALA A 608 -37.28 -7.71 -37.49
C ALA A 608 -37.49 -7.66 -35.96
N LYS A 609 -38.12 -8.70 -35.42
CA LYS A 609 -38.32 -8.87 -33.96
C LYS A 609 -37.82 -10.23 -33.43
N ASN A 610 -37.09 -10.95 -34.26
CA ASN A 610 -36.30 -12.12 -33.90
C ASN A 610 -34.93 -11.97 -34.60
N THR A 611 -33.86 -12.48 -34.01
CA THR A 611 -32.54 -12.57 -34.64
C THR A 611 -31.85 -13.87 -34.24
N PHE A 612 -30.84 -14.27 -35.01
CA PHE A 612 -30.08 -15.49 -34.80
C PHE A 612 -28.59 -15.17 -34.83
N LEU A 613 -27.85 -15.67 -33.84
CA LEU A 613 -26.42 -15.49 -33.65
C LEU A 613 -25.75 -16.85 -33.57
N ASN A 614 -24.72 -17.06 -34.39
CA ASN A 614 -23.88 -18.25 -34.32
C ASN A 614 -22.77 -17.97 -33.29
N MET A 615 -22.41 -18.94 -32.45
CA MET A 615 -21.30 -18.82 -31.50
C MET A 615 -20.55 -20.15 -31.42
N THR A 616 -19.26 -20.11 -31.76
CA THR A 616 -18.37 -21.27 -31.72
C THR A 616 -17.58 -21.34 -30.40
N VAL A 617 -16.90 -22.45 -30.14
CA VAL A 617 -16.06 -22.60 -28.93
C VAL A 617 -14.75 -21.82 -29.08
N SER A 618 -14.18 -21.73 -30.29
CA SER A 618 -13.03 -20.86 -30.55
C SER A 618 -13.33 -19.38 -30.24
N MET A 619 -14.54 -18.89 -30.53
CA MET A 619 -14.97 -17.52 -30.14
C MET A 619 -15.02 -17.34 -28.61
N ILE A 620 -15.39 -18.38 -27.87
CA ILE A 620 -15.46 -18.34 -26.39
C ILE A 620 -14.05 -18.35 -25.76
N TYR A 621 -13.04 -18.87 -26.46
CA TYR A 621 -11.63 -18.79 -26.06
C TYR A 621 -10.84 -17.64 -26.72
N SER A 622 -11.44 -16.91 -27.65
CA SER A 622 -10.82 -15.75 -28.31
C SER A 622 -10.57 -14.62 -27.30
N ASN A 623 -9.30 -14.27 -27.09
CA ASN A 623 -8.84 -13.36 -26.02
C ASN A 623 -9.36 -13.78 -24.64
N ALA A 624 -9.10 -15.03 -24.24
CA ALA A 624 -9.53 -15.62 -22.97
C ALA A 624 -8.84 -15.00 -21.74
N VAL A 625 -9.34 -13.83 -21.30
CA VAL A 625 -8.78 -13.07 -20.16
C VAL A 625 -9.70 -13.03 -18.94
N VAL A 626 -10.97 -13.44 -19.04
CA VAL A 626 -11.93 -13.38 -17.92
C VAL A 626 -11.80 -14.64 -17.05
N PRO A 627 -11.32 -14.56 -15.80
CA PRO A 627 -11.24 -15.71 -14.90
C PRO A 627 -12.64 -16.14 -14.46
N TYR A 628 -12.92 -17.44 -14.60
CA TYR A 628 -14.19 -18.04 -14.24
C TYR A 628 -13.97 -19.30 -13.39
N GLN A 629 -14.33 -19.22 -12.10
CA GLN A 629 -14.22 -20.35 -11.20
C GLN A 629 -15.43 -21.27 -11.35
N TYR A 630 -15.22 -22.48 -11.89
CA TYR A 630 -16.22 -23.52 -12.01
C TYR A 630 -15.82 -24.73 -11.16
N ASN A 631 -16.69 -25.16 -10.25
CA ASN A 631 -16.49 -26.36 -9.42
C ASN A 631 -15.20 -26.42 -8.56
N GLY A 632 -14.44 -25.32 -8.48
CA GLY A 632 -13.14 -25.23 -7.80
C GLY A 632 -11.93 -25.20 -8.73
N LYS A 633 -12.08 -25.51 -10.03
CA LYS A 633 -11.07 -25.22 -11.06
C LYS A 633 -11.29 -23.80 -11.58
N MET A 634 -10.20 -23.11 -11.93
CA MET A 634 -10.24 -21.85 -12.66
C MET A 634 -10.17 -22.12 -14.17
N TYR A 635 -11.02 -21.45 -14.92
CA TYR A 635 -11.02 -21.40 -16.38
C TYR A 635 -10.88 -19.95 -16.81
N TYR A 636 -10.48 -19.71 -18.07
CA TYR A 636 -10.42 -18.37 -18.65
C TYR A 636 -11.24 -18.36 -19.93
N PHE A 637 -12.05 -17.31 -20.12
CA PHE A 637 -12.94 -17.16 -21.28
C PHE A 637 -12.87 -15.75 -21.84
N SER A 638 -13.29 -15.60 -23.10
CA SER A 638 -13.48 -14.32 -23.77
C SER A 638 -14.45 -13.44 -22.98
N PRO A 639 -14.25 -12.10 -22.93
CA PRO A 639 -15.25 -11.22 -22.36
C PRO A 639 -16.54 -11.16 -23.22
N LEU A 640 -16.52 -11.54 -24.51
CA LEU A 640 -17.70 -11.60 -25.39
C LEU A 640 -18.45 -10.25 -25.56
N ASP A 641 -17.75 -9.11 -25.49
CA ASP A 641 -18.39 -7.79 -25.38
C ASP A 641 -19.23 -7.39 -26.60
N GLU A 642 -18.81 -7.73 -27.81
CA GLU A 642 -19.60 -7.53 -29.03
C GLU A 642 -20.96 -8.25 -28.93
N TYR A 643 -20.94 -9.54 -28.53
CA TYR A 643 -22.17 -10.30 -28.28
C TYR A 643 -22.99 -9.68 -27.12
N ARG A 644 -22.37 -9.15 -26.07
CA ARG A 644 -23.10 -8.43 -25.00
C ARG A 644 -23.79 -7.19 -25.56
N GLN A 645 -23.13 -6.42 -26.41
CA GLN A 645 -23.69 -5.21 -27.03
C GLN A 645 -24.89 -5.57 -27.91
N ILE A 646 -24.72 -6.48 -28.88
CA ILE A 646 -25.78 -6.95 -29.79
C ILE A 646 -26.98 -7.49 -29.01
N VAL A 647 -26.74 -8.37 -28.02
CA VAL A 647 -27.82 -8.96 -27.19
C VAL A 647 -28.54 -7.89 -26.38
N SER A 648 -27.82 -6.97 -25.75
CA SER A 648 -28.41 -5.92 -24.92
C SER A 648 -29.21 -4.92 -25.76
N GLU A 649 -28.74 -4.56 -26.95
CA GLU A 649 -29.47 -3.68 -27.87
C GLU A 649 -30.73 -4.37 -28.42
N CYS A 650 -30.63 -5.64 -28.82
CA CYS A 650 -31.80 -6.44 -29.17
C CYS A 650 -32.82 -6.50 -28.03
N ASN A 651 -32.38 -6.69 -26.79
CA ASN A 651 -33.27 -6.68 -25.61
C ASN A 651 -33.96 -5.32 -25.43
N LYS A 652 -33.23 -4.20 -25.56
CA LYS A 652 -33.79 -2.83 -25.53
C LYS A 652 -34.85 -2.64 -26.63
N LYS A 653 -34.55 -3.03 -27.88
CA LYS A 653 -35.42 -2.94 -29.06
C LYS A 653 -36.57 -3.95 -29.11
N GLY A 654 -36.73 -4.77 -28.06
CA GLY A 654 -37.80 -5.78 -27.96
C GLY A 654 -37.66 -6.96 -28.93
N ILE A 655 -36.43 -7.30 -29.30
CA ILE A 655 -36.06 -8.32 -30.29
C ILE A 655 -35.66 -9.61 -29.57
N ASN A 656 -36.22 -10.75 -29.99
CA ASN A 656 -35.84 -12.05 -29.46
C ASN A 656 -34.52 -12.52 -30.06
N VAL A 657 -33.48 -12.61 -29.23
CA VAL A 657 -32.22 -13.23 -29.63
C VAL A 657 -32.31 -14.74 -29.52
N THR A 658 -31.97 -15.41 -30.62
CA THR A 658 -31.60 -16.83 -30.68
C THR A 658 -30.08 -16.93 -30.79
N MET A 659 -29.46 -17.82 -30.01
CA MET A 659 -28.01 -18.06 -30.06
C MET A 659 -27.74 -19.56 -30.23
N GLN A 660 -26.95 -19.93 -31.23
CA GLN A 660 -26.57 -21.32 -31.51
C GLN A 660 -25.15 -21.58 -31.02
N ILE A 661 -24.99 -22.58 -30.15
CA ILE A 661 -23.69 -22.95 -29.57
C ILE A 661 -23.16 -24.19 -30.29
N MET A 662 -21.97 -24.08 -30.87
CA MET A 662 -21.36 -25.11 -31.72
C MET A 662 -19.92 -25.37 -31.30
N LEU A 663 -19.52 -26.63 -31.24
CA LEU A 663 -18.13 -27.04 -30.96
C LEU A 663 -17.38 -27.17 -32.29
N ASP A 664 -16.54 -26.20 -32.60
CA ASP A 664 -15.59 -26.22 -33.70
C ASP A 664 -14.20 -26.73 -33.26
N TRP A 665 -13.31 -27.01 -34.21
CA TRP A 665 -11.97 -27.50 -33.93
C TRP A 665 -11.11 -26.41 -33.27
N THR A 666 -11.14 -26.36 -31.93
CA THR A 666 -10.48 -25.32 -31.14
C THR A 666 -9.10 -25.79 -30.68
N GLY A 667 -8.04 -25.14 -31.16
CA GLY A 667 -6.66 -25.39 -30.72
C GLY A 667 -6.50 -25.25 -29.20
N GLY A 668 -5.68 -26.12 -28.58
CA GLY A 668 -5.56 -26.23 -27.12
C GLY A 668 -6.75 -26.88 -26.40
N HIS A 669 -7.94 -26.90 -27.02
CA HIS A 669 -9.19 -27.40 -26.44
C HIS A 669 -9.82 -28.57 -27.23
N THR A 670 -9.04 -29.22 -28.11
CA THR A 670 -9.48 -30.37 -28.93
C THR A 670 -9.97 -31.54 -28.08
N ASP A 671 -9.63 -31.59 -26.79
CA ASP A 671 -10.12 -32.60 -25.86
C ASP A 671 -11.64 -32.51 -25.58
N LEU A 672 -12.25 -31.35 -25.87
CA LEU A 672 -13.70 -31.14 -25.90
C LEU A 672 -14.39 -31.94 -27.01
N VAL A 673 -13.68 -32.36 -28.06
CA VAL A 673 -14.20 -33.25 -29.11
C VAL A 673 -14.17 -34.69 -28.63
N HIS A 674 -15.28 -35.41 -28.81
CA HIS A 674 -15.41 -36.82 -28.44
C HIS A 674 -14.31 -37.66 -29.13
N PRO A 675 -13.65 -38.62 -28.46
CA PRO A 675 -12.51 -39.36 -29.03
C PRO A 675 -12.79 -39.98 -30.41
N ASN A 676 -13.89 -40.73 -30.56
CA ASN A 676 -14.33 -41.31 -31.85
C ASN A 676 -14.65 -40.28 -32.96
N ALA A 677 -14.73 -38.99 -32.63
CA ALA A 677 -15.01 -37.88 -33.54
C ALA A 677 -13.80 -36.94 -33.73
N ARG A 678 -12.62 -37.27 -33.18
CA ARG A 678 -11.48 -36.35 -33.10
C ARG A 678 -10.61 -36.38 -34.36
N ALA A 679 -11.17 -35.95 -35.48
CA ALA A 679 -10.46 -35.78 -36.75
C ALA A 679 -10.51 -34.30 -37.19
N ALA A 680 -9.35 -33.65 -37.33
CA ALA A 680 -9.29 -32.25 -37.77
C ALA A 680 -9.84 -32.09 -39.20
N GLY A 681 -10.55 -31.01 -39.48
CA GLY A 681 -11.11 -30.70 -40.81
C GLY A 681 -12.30 -31.57 -41.25
N ALA A 682 -12.60 -32.68 -40.57
CA ALA A 682 -13.64 -33.63 -40.97
C ALA A 682 -15.06 -33.04 -41.05
N ALA A 683 -15.31 -31.98 -40.29
CA ALA A 683 -16.47 -31.10 -40.40
C ALA A 683 -16.18 -29.72 -39.75
N PRO A 684 -17.00 -28.69 -40.01
CA PRO A 684 -16.97 -27.43 -39.24
C PRO A 684 -17.26 -27.61 -37.74
N PHE A 685 -18.15 -28.55 -37.35
CA PHE A 685 -18.54 -28.75 -35.94
C PHE A 685 -18.65 -30.22 -35.53
N TYR A 686 -18.52 -30.49 -34.23
CA TYR A 686 -18.23 -31.81 -33.66
C TYR A 686 -19.15 -32.21 -32.49
N ALA A 687 -19.17 -33.50 -32.17
CA ALA A 687 -19.79 -34.07 -30.96
C ALA A 687 -18.91 -33.87 -29.70
N TRP A 688 -19.56 -33.55 -28.57
CA TRP A 688 -18.89 -33.21 -27.30
C TRP A 688 -18.31 -34.42 -26.54
N ASN A 689 -17.15 -34.26 -25.90
CA ASN A 689 -16.56 -35.26 -25.01
C ASN A 689 -17.18 -35.21 -23.60
N VAL A 690 -18.29 -35.94 -23.40
CA VAL A 690 -18.93 -36.04 -22.08
C VAL A 690 -18.41 -37.19 -21.21
N TYR A 691 -17.59 -38.08 -21.78
CA TYR A 691 -17.12 -39.31 -21.13
C TYR A 691 -15.87 -39.04 -20.26
N SER A 692 -14.87 -38.35 -20.83
CA SER A 692 -13.68 -37.90 -20.07
C SER A 692 -14.06 -36.80 -19.08
N SER A 693 -13.55 -36.89 -17.85
CA SER A 693 -14.06 -36.03 -16.76
C SER A 693 -13.67 -34.56 -16.89
N ALA A 694 -12.46 -34.26 -17.37
CA ALA A 694 -11.99 -32.89 -17.56
C ALA A 694 -12.75 -32.12 -18.66
N PRO A 695 -12.82 -32.59 -19.93
CA PRO A 695 -13.53 -31.87 -20.98
C PRO A 695 -15.05 -31.80 -20.75
N ARG A 696 -15.66 -32.79 -20.10
CA ARG A 696 -17.07 -32.66 -19.66
C ARG A 696 -17.24 -31.51 -18.66
N GLU A 697 -16.38 -31.43 -17.64
CA GLU A 697 -16.45 -30.37 -16.62
C GLU A 697 -16.13 -28.99 -17.21
N GLU A 698 -15.34 -28.93 -18.29
CA GLU A 698 -15.06 -27.73 -19.09
C GLU A 698 -16.25 -27.30 -19.98
N MET A 699 -16.90 -28.23 -20.70
CA MET A 699 -18.16 -27.96 -21.41
C MET A 699 -19.24 -27.43 -20.44
N GLU A 700 -19.36 -28.04 -19.25
CA GLU A 700 -20.26 -27.53 -18.21
C GLU A 700 -19.87 -26.11 -17.74
N ALA A 701 -18.57 -25.81 -17.62
CA ALA A 701 -18.06 -24.49 -17.28
C ALA A 701 -18.40 -23.44 -18.34
N ILE A 702 -18.17 -23.74 -19.63
CA ILE A 702 -18.52 -22.92 -20.79
C ILE A 702 -20.01 -22.58 -20.76
N PHE A 703 -20.89 -23.58 -20.66
CA PHE A 703 -22.33 -23.34 -20.63
C PHE A 703 -22.77 -22.51 -19.41
N CYS A 704 -22.14 -22.71 -18.24
CA CYS A 704 -22.43 -21.89 -17.06
C CYS A 704 -21.92 -20.46 -17.19
N TYR A 705 -20.77 -20.24 -17.83
CA TYR A 705 -20.27 -18.90 -18.15
C TYR A 705 -21.24 -18.17 -19.08
N LEU A 706 -21.59 -18.78 -20.23
CA LEU A 706 -22.57 -18.26 -21.18
C LEU A 706 -23.92 -17.94 -20.50
N GLY A 707 -24.41 -18.84 -19.64
CA GLY A 707 -25.62 -18.60 -18.85
C GLY A 707 -25.49 -17.42 -17.89
N SER A 708 -24.33 -17.23 -17.27
CA SER A 708 -24.06 -16.10 -16.34
C SER A 708 -23.93 -14.75 -17.06
N VAL A 709 -23.46 -14.77 -18.31
CA VAL A 709 -23.33 -13.59 -19.20
C VAL A 709 -24.71 -13.23 -19.75
N PHE A 710 -25.33 -14.14 -20.50
CA PHE A 710 -26.56 -13.95 -21.26
C PHE A 710 -27.83 -14.44 -20.54
N GLY A 711 -27.82 -14.36 -19.20
CA GLY A 711 -28.97 -14.67 -18.34
C GLY A 711 -29.42 -13.48 -17.48
N LYS A 712 -28.81 -12.30 -17.60
CA LYS A 712 -29.08 -11.12 -16.78
C LYS A 712 -30.34 -10.38 -17.28
N LYS A 713 -31.00 -9.57 -16.44
CA LYS A 713 -32.17 -8.78 -16.88
C LYS A 713 -31.82 -7.77 -17.99
N SER A 714 -30.60 -7.25 -17.99
CA SER A 714 -30.09 -6.26 -18.95
C SER A 714 -29.48 -6.87 -20.22
N CYS A 715 -29.13 -8.15 -20.19
CA CYS A 715 -28.48 -8.88 -21.28
C CYS A 715 -28.88 -10.37 -21.19
N TYR A 716 -29.83 -10.79 -22.01
CA TYR A 716 -30.32 -12.16 -22.07
C TYR A 716 -30.60 -12.66 -23.49
N VAL A 717 -30.20 -13.91 -23.74
CA VAL A 717 -30.63 -14.69 -24.91
C VAL A 717 -31.97 -15.35 -24.61
N SER A 718 -32.92 -15.26 -25.55
CA SER A 718 -34.27 -15.80 -25.39
C SER A 718 -34.36 -17.28 -25.77
N ASN A 719 -33.67 -17.66 -26.85
CA ASN A 719 -33.65 -19.00 -27.41
C ASN A 719 -32.20 -19.49 -27.54
N TRP A 720 -31.91 -20.71 -27.10
CA TRP A 720 -30.59 -21.32 -27.23
C TRP A 720 -30.69 -22.57 -28.10
N VAL A 721 -29.89 -22.67 -29.15
CA VAL A 721 -29.79 -23.86 -30.01
C VAL A 721 -28.47 -24.57 -29.70
N LEU A 722 -28.45 -25.90 -29.63
CA LEU A 722 -27.21 -26.67 -29.43
C LEU A 722 -26.89 -27.48 -30.68
N GLY A 723 -25.70 -27.23 -31.26
CA GLY A 723 -25.27 -27.82 -32.52
C GLY A 723 -26.01 -27.26 -33.74
N ASN A 724 -25.48 -27.52 -34.93
CA ASN A 724 -26.19 -27.33 -36.19
C ASN A 724 -26.59 -28.68 -36.78
N GLU A 725 -27.75 -28.71 -37.46
CA GLU A 725 -28.29 -29.86 -38.23
C GLU A 725 -27.87 -31.23 -37.67
N VAL A 726 -28.25 -31.52 -36.43
CA VAL A 726 -27.69 -32.64 -35.63
C VAL A 726 -28.19 -34.02 -36.10
N ASN A 727 -29.02 -34.05 -37.13
CA ASN A 727 -29.38 -35.22 -37.91
C ASN A 727 -28.39 -35.50 -39.06
N ASN A 728 -27.46 -34.59 -39.34
CA ASN A 728 -26.30 -34.80 -40.21
C ASN A 728 -24.97 -34.81 -39.40
N PRO A 729 -24.70 -35.88 -38.62
CA PRO A 729 -23.45 -36.10 -37.91
C PRO A 729 -22.26 -36.50 -38.80
N LYS A 730 -22.38 -36.39 -40.13
CA LYS A 730 -21.25 -36.50 -41.06
C LYS A 730 -20.72 -35.12 -41.48
N SER A 731 -21.61 -34.16 -41.78
CA SER A 731 -21.22 -32.83 -42.30
C SER A 731 -21.37 -31.68 -41.29
N TRP A 732 -22.26 -31.77 -40.28
CA TRP A 732 -22.62 -30.60 -39.44
C TRP A 732 -22.50 -30.81 -37.93
N ASN A 733 -22.53 -32.05 -37.43
CA ASN A 733 -22.14 -32.33 -36.04
C ASN A 733 -21.35 -33.63 -35.93
N TYR A 734 -20.12 -33.60 -36.44
CA TYR A 734 -19.28 -34.78 -36.68
C TYR A 734 -19.18 -35.69 -35.46
N ALA A 735 -19.66 -36.91 -35.64
CA ALA A 735 -19.64 -37.97 -34.65
C ALA A 735 -18.60 -39.07 -34.95
N GLY A 736 -17.99 -39.05 -36.15
CA GLY A 736 -17.01 -40.05 -36.58
C GLY A 736 -17.51 -41.49 -36.35
N SER A 737 -16.74 -42.29 -35.62
CA SER A 737 -17.06 -43.69 -35.30
C SER A 737 -17.90 -43.87 -34.00
N MET A 738 -18.69 -42.87 -33.60
CA MET A 738 -19.65 -43.03 -32.50
C MET A 738 -20.84 -43.88 -32.91
N THR A 739 -21.26 -44.81 -32.04
CA THR A 739 -22.55 -45.51 -32.20
C THR A 739 -23.72 -44.55 -31.95
N GLU A 740 -24.90 -44.84 -32.51
CA GLU A 740 -26.11 -44.02 -32.29
C GLU A 740 -26.35 -43.77 -30.79
N HIS A 741 -26.25 -44.82 -29.97
CA HIS A 741 -26.44 -44.70 -28.53
C HIS A 741 -25.43 -43.73 -27.89
N ALA A 742 -24.15 -43.80 -28.28
CA ALA A 742 -23.13 -42.87 -27.78
C ALA A 742 -23.43 -41.43 -28.22
N TYR A 743 -23.83 -41.22 -29.47
CA TYR A 743 -24.15 -39.90 -30.02
C TYR A 743 -25.35 -39.25 -29.32
N PHE A 744 -26.52 -39.89 -29.28
CA PHE A 744 -27.70 -39.27 -28.65
C PHE A 744 -27.61 -39.19 -27.12
N LYS A 745 -26.88 -40.09 -26.45
CA LYS A 745 -26.57 -39.98 -25.01
C LYS A 745 -25.66 -38.77 -24.74
N THR A 746 -24.67 -38.55 -25.59
CA THR A 746 -23.77 -37.38 -25.54
C THR A 746 -24.53 -36.08 -25.76
N TYR A 747 -25.29 -36.00 -26.86
CA TYR A 747 -26.06 -34.82 -27.22
C TYR A 747 -27.14 -34.49 -26.18
N ALA A 748 -27.84 -35.49 -25.64
CA ALA A 748 -28.77 -35.29 -24.53
C ALA A 748 -28.09 -34.79 -23.24
N TYR A 749 -26.84 -35.19 -22.97
CA TYR A 749 -26.09 -34.70 -21.81
C TYR A 749 -25.66 -33.24 -21.99
N ALA A 750 -25.14 -32.89 -23.16
CA ALA A 750 -24.76 -31.51 -23.49
C ALA A 750 -26.00 -30.59 -23.47
N PHE A 751 -27.11 -31.01 -24.09
CA PHE A 751 -28.39 -30.29 -24.07
C PHE A 751 -28.89 -30.06 -22.64
N ARG A 752 -28.88 -31.12 -21.81
CA ARG A 752 -29.24 -31.02 -20.40
C ARG A 752 -28.38 -29.97 -19.70
N SER A 753 -27.07 -30.02 -19.90
CA SER A 753 -26.12 -29.14 -19.20
C SER A 753 -26.31 -27.68 -19.60
N LEU A 754 -26.52 -27.40 -20.90
CA LEU A 754 -26.89 -26.08 -21.40
C LEU A 754 -28.24 -25.60 -20.81
N TYR A 755 -29.28 -26.45 -20.84
CA TYR A 755 -30.58 -26.15 -20.24
C TYR A 755 -30.45 -25.78 -18.76
N CYS A 756 -29.71 -26.56 -17.98
CA CYS A 756 -29.50 -26.37 -16.56
C CYS A 756 -28.72 -25.07 -16.28
N ALA A 757 -27.66 -24.80 -17.05
CA ALA A 757 -26.86 -23.60 -16.95
C ALA A 757 -27.71 -22.34 -17.21
N VAL A 758 -28.30 -22.20 -18.40
CA VAL A 758 -28.98 -20.95 -18.79
C VAL A 758 -30.26 -20.71 -17.99
N ARG A 759 -31.04 -21.76 -17.68
CA ARG A 759 -32.29 -21.62 -16.89
C ARG A 759 -32.07 -21.45 -15.39
N SER A 760 -30.87 -21.73 -14.89
CA SER A 760 -30.49 -21.34 -13.52
C SER A 760 -30.29 -19.83 -13.36
N GLN A 761 -30.12 -19.09 -14.47
CA GLN A 761 -29.97 -17.63 -14.48
C GLN A 761 -31.23 -16.92 -15.01
N TYR A 762 -31.79 -17.39 -16.14
CA TYR A 762 -33.02 -16.87 -16.77
C TYR A 762 -34.14 -17.94 -16.86
N SER A 763 -35.17 -17.83 -16.03
CA SER A 763 -36.20 -18.87 -15.82
C SER A 763 -37.01 -19.23 -17.07
N ASN A 764 -37.08 -18.32 -18.05
CA ASN A 764 -37.88 -18.45 -19.26
C ASN A 764 -37.04 -18.58 -20.54
N ALA A 765 -35.73 -18.77 -20.44
CA ALA A 765 -34.88 -19.19 -21.54
C ALA A 765 -35.42 -20.50 -22.15
N ARG A 766 -35.60 -20.52 -23.48
CA ARG A 766 -35.97 -21.71 -24.24
C ARG A 766 -34.72 -22.35 -24.83
N ILE A 767 -34.67 -23.67 -24.89
CA ILE A 767 -33.53 -24.42 -25.44
C ILE A 767 -34.07 -25.39 -26.50
N PHE A 768 -33.33 -25.51 -27.60
CA PHE A 768 -33.72 -26.08 -28.88
C PHE A 768 -32.67 -27.09 -29.37
N ILE A 769 -33.14 -28.15 -30.03
CA ILE A 769 -32.32 -28.99 -30.92
C ILE A 769 -32.45 -28.48 -32.35
N CYS A 770 -31.46 -28.69 -33.22
CA CYS A 770 -31.47 -28.22 -34.61
C CYS A 770 -31.51 -29.38 -35.61
N THR A 771 -32.43 -29.37 -36.58
CA THR A 771 -32.46 -30.35 -37.68
C THR A 771 -32.80 -29.70 -39.03
N ASP A 772 -32.35 -30.34 -40.10
CA ASP A 772 -32.67 -29.97 -41.49
C ASP A 772 -34.06 -30.48 -41.94
N ASN A 773 -34.33 -30.41 -43.26
CA ASN A 773 -35.59 -30.80 -43.87
C ASN A 773 -35.75 -32.32 -44.12
N PHE A 774 -34.74 -33.16 -43.88
CA PHE A 774 -34.77 -34.61 -44.11
C PHE A 774 -35.64 -35.29 -43.04
N TRP A 775 -36.92 -35.51 -43.33
CA TRP A 775 -37.94 -35.86 -42.34
C TRP A 775 -38.07 -37.36 -42.10
N ASN A 776 -38.16 -38.18 -43.15
CA ASN A 776 -38.10 -39.66 -43.07
C ASN A 776 -36.90 -40.25 -43.82
N THR A 777 -36.15 -39.44 -44.57
CA THR A 777 -34.89 -39.81 -45.24
C THR A 777 -33.69 -39.22 -44.51
N SER A 778 -32.47 -39.47 -44.98
CA SER A 778 -31.22 -38.87 -44.48
C SER A 778 -30.12 -38.86 -45.55
N VAL A 779 -29.09 -38.05 -45.35
CA VAL A 779 -27.82 -38.21 -46.10
C VAL A 779 -27.10 -39.50 -45.66
N ALA A 780 -26.14 -39.97 -46.46
CA ALA A 780 -25.34 -41.16 -46.14
C ALA A 780 -24.47 -40.93 -44.88
N GLY A 781 -24.66 -41.77 -43.86
CA GLY A 781 -24.06 -41.58 -42.53
C GLY A 781 -24.83 -40.61 -41.63
N GLY A 782 -26.03 -40.17 -42.03
CA GLY A 782 -26.93 -39.33 -41.24
C GLY A 782 -28.14 -40.06 -40.67
N TYR A 783 -28.99 -39.30 -40.00
CA TYR A 783 -30.27 -39.71 -39.43
C TYR A 783 -31.40 -38.83 -40.00
N SER A 784 -32.65 -39.31 -39.95
CA SER A 784 -33.80 -38.46 -40.23
C SER A 784 -34.12 -37.56 -39.04
N ALA A 785 -34.61 -36.34 -39.29
CA ALA A 785 -35.01 -35.40 -38.26
C ALA A 785 -36.05 -36.00 -37.28
N LYS A 786 -37.00 -36.78 -37.81
CA LYS A 786 -38.01 -37.53 -37.04
C LYS A 786 -37.36 -38.52 -36.08
N HIS A 787 -36.34 -39.27 -36.53
CA HIS A 787 -35.59 -40.22 -35.70
C HIS A 787 -34.76 -39.51 -34.62
N VAL A 788 -34.06 -38.42 -34.98
CA VAL A 788 -33.34 -37.57 -34.00
C VAL A 788 -34.26 -37.12 -32.89
N ILE A 789 -35.46 -36.63 -33.21
CA ILE A 789 -36.43 -36.15 -32.22
C ILE A 789 -36.83 -37.28 -31.25
N SER A 790 -37.11 -38.49 -31.73
CA SER A 790 -37.42 -39.64 -30.86
C SER A 790 -36.22 -40.13 -30.04
N SER A 791 -35.05 -40.32 -30.65
CA SER A 791 -33.88 -40.83 -29.93
C SER A 791 -33.32 -39.82 -28.93
N PHE A 792 -33.28 -38.52 -29.26
CA PHE A 792 -32.94 -37.44 -28.31
C PHE A 792 -33.91 -37.42 -27.12
N THR A 793 -35.22 -37.39 -27.35
CA THR A 793 -36.20 -37.31 -26.25
C THR A 793 -36.22 -38.56 -25.38
N SER A 794 -35.95 -39.74 -25.95
CA SER A 794 -35.73 -40.98 -25.21
C SER A 794 -34.53 -40.88 -24.26
N HIS A 795 -33.36 -40.47 -24.76
CA HIS A 795 -32.15 -40.31 -23.95
C HIS A 795 -32.28 -39.20 -22.90
N LEU A 796 -32.87 -38.05 -23.23
CA LEU A 796 -33.11 -36.96 -22.30
C LEU A 796 -34.04 -37.38 -21.16
N ASN A 797 -35.13 -38.12 -21.44
CA ASN A 797 -36.04 -38.59 -20.40
C ASN A 797 -35.45 -39.69 -19.52
N LYS A 798 -34.65 -40.60 -20.09
CA LYS A 798 -33.87 -41.60 -19.32
C LYS A 798 -32.87 -40.91 -18.36
N MET A 799 -32.30 -39.78 -18.75
CA MET A 799 -31.33 -39.02 -17.95
C MET A 799 -31.97 -38.11 -16.90
N GLN A 800 -32.98 -37.34 -17.28
CA GLN A 800 -33.76 -36.46 -16.39
C GLN A 800 -35.13 -36.13 -17.00
N LYS A 801 -36.13 -36.99 -16.76
CA LYS A 801 -37.54 -36.79 -17.16
C LYS A 801 -38.07 -35.41 -16.74
N GLY A 802 -38.78 -34.75 -17.66
CA GLY A 802 -39.47 -33.47 -17.42
C GLY A 802 -38.68 -32.20 -17.75
N LEU A 803 -37.50 -32.30 -18.37
CA LEU A 803 -36.82 -31.14 -18.97
C LEU A 803 -37.55 -30.69 -20.24
N LYS A 804 -37.66 -29.37 -20.44
CA LYS A 804 -38.33 -28.79 -21.62
C LYS A 804 -37.35 -28.61 -22.78
N TRP A 805 -37.80 -28.92 -23.99
CA TRP A 805 -37.04 -28.75 -25.23
C TRP A 805 -37.96 -28.20 -26.33
N ASN A 806 -37.35 -27.74 -27.42
CA ASN A 806 -38.01 -27.09 -28.57
C ASN A 806 -37.24 -27.49 -29.84
N LEU A 807 -37.77 -27.17 -31.03
CA LEU A 807 -37.15 -27.52 -32.31
C LEU A 807 -36.80 -26.29 -33.14
N ALA A 808 -35.52 -26.15 -33.46
CA ALA A 808 -35.02 -25.27 -34.52
C ALA A 808 -34.99 -26.12 -35.80
N TYR A 809 -35.61 -25.61 -36.87
CA TYR A 809 -35.89 -26.41 -38.07
C TYR A 809 -35.59 -25.64 -39.34
N HIS A 810 -34.79 -26.22 -40.23
CA HIS A 810 -34.51 -25.64 -41.55
C HIS A 810 -35.45 -26.30 -42.57
N ALA A 811 -36.49 -25.57 -43.01
CA ALA A 811 -37.56 -26.11 -43.86
C ALA A 811 -37.26 -25.86 -45.34
N TYR A 812 -35.98 -26.03 -45.70
CA TYR A 812 -35.43 -25.77 -47.02
C TYR A 812 -36.20 -26.49 -48.13
N SER A 813 -36.12 -25.94 -49.33
CA SER A 813 -36.54 -26.63 -50.54
C SER A 813 -35.78 -27.95 -50.74
N THR A 814 -36.36 -28.85 -51.55
CA THR A 814 -35.66 -30.03 -52.05
C THR A 814 -35.77 -30.03 -53.59
N PRO A 815 -34.65 -29.96 -54.34
CA PRO A 815 -33.29 -29.65 -53.87
C PRO A 815 -33.18 -28.22 -53.27
N LEU A 816 -32.08 -27.93 -52.55
CA LEU A 816 -31.86 -26.66 -51.85
C LEU A 816 -31.86 -25.43 -52.79
N THR A 817 -31.40 -25.62 -54.04
CA THR A 817 -31.39 -24.59 -55.09
C THR A 817 -32.78 -24.19 -55.58
N TYR A 818 -33.81 -25.00 -55.30
CA TYR A 818 -35.15 -24.85 -55.88
C TYR A 818 -35.92 -23.69 -55.23
N THR A 819 -36.06 -22.58 -55.95
CA THR A 819 -36.65 -21.35 -55.37
C THR A 819 -38.18 -21.42 -55.32
N ASN A 820 -38.82 -22.06 -56.29
CA ASN A 820 -40.26 -22.25 -56.33
C ASN A 820 -40.71 -23.41 -55.41
N PHE A 821 -40.50 -23.28 -54.09
CA PHE A 821 -40.79 -24.36 -53.12
C PHE A 821 -42.26 -24.86 -53.17
N TRP A 822 -43.16 -24.06 -53.73
CA TRP A 822 -44.58 -24.37 -53.88
C TRP A 822 -44.90 -25.43 -54.95
N ASP A 823 -43.98 -25.70 -55.87
CA ASP A 823 -44.13 -26.78 -56.87
C ASP A 823 -44.02 -28.14 -56.17
N GLY A 824 -43.13 -28.25 -55.18
CA GLY A 824 -43.16 -29.32 -54.17
C GLY A 824 -42.65 -30.67 -54.65
N TYR A 825 -41.48 -30.68 -55.25
CA TYR A 825 -40.76 -31.88 -55.65
C TYR A 825 -40.51 -32.84 -54.46
N GLY A 826 -40.62 -34.15 -54.69
CA GLY A 826 -40.20 -35.20 -53.75
C GLY A 826 -40.89 -35.24 -52.37
N ILE A 827 -42.08 -34.64 -52.21
CA ILE A 827 -42.78 -34.55 -50.91
C ILE A 827 -44.27 -34.93 -50.96
N THR A 828 -44.76 -35.46 -49.85
CA THR A 828 -46.18 -35.73 -49.61
C THR A 828 -46.72 -34.86 -48.44
N ASN A 829 -48.04 -34.91 -48.20
CA ASN A 829 -48.71 -34.11 -47.17
C ASN A 829 -49.00 -34.88 -45.86
N ASP A 830 -48.47 -36.09 -45.72
CA ASP A 830 -48.64 -36.99 -44.58
C ASP A 830 -47.33 -37.20 -43.78
N ALA A 831 -47.34 -38.05 -42.76
CA ALA A 831 -46.23 -38.24 -41.82
C ALA A 831 -45.04 -39.06 -42.35
N ASN A 832 -45.16 -39.65 -43.53
CA ASN A 832 -44.16 -40.52 -44.18
C ASN A 832 -43.36 -39.80 -45.30
N THR A 833 -43.72 -38.55 -45.65
CA THR A 833 -42.99 -37.71 -46.61
C THR A 833 -41.46 -37.75 -46.39
N PRO A 834 -40.62 -37.94 -47.43
CA PRO A 834 -39.16 -37.97 -47.27
C PRO A 834 -38.61 -36.68 -46.66
N TYR A 835 -39.10 -35.53 -47.12
CA TYR A 835 -38.73 -34.19 -46.64
C TYR A 835 -39.93 -33.42 -46.08
N VAL A 836 -39.68 -32.49 -45.16
CA VAL A 836 -40.65 -31.44 -44.79
C VAL A 836 -40.06 -30.06 -45.13
N THR A 837 -40.59 -29.47 -46.19
CA THR A 837 -40.26 -28.12 -46.66
C THR A 837 -41.33 -27.13 -46.21
N MET A 838 -41.18 -25.86 -46.57
CA MET A 838 -42.22 -24.86 -46.33
C MET A 838 -43.59 -25.19 -46.98
N LYS A 839 -43.66 -26.01 -48.05
CA LYS A 839 -44.96 -26.39 -48.67
C LYS A 839 -45.78 -27.32 -47.77
N ASN A 840 -45.16 -28.35 -47.21
CA ASN A 840 -45.83 -29.37 -46.39
C ASN A 840 -45.58 -29.23 -44.88
N LEU A 841 -45.07 -28.08 -44.39
CA LEU A 841 -44.80 -27.77 -42.97
C LEU A 841 -45.92 -28.12 -41.98
N SER A 842 -47.17 -28.26 -42.45
CA SER A 842 -48.28 -28.80 -41.64
C SER A 842 -47.96 -30.19 -41.07
N VAL A 843 -47.17 -31.03 -41.76
CA VAL A 843 -46.75 -32.36 -41.33
C VAL A 843 -45.97 -32.30 -40.01
N LEU A 844 -44.82 -31.60 -40.00
CA LEU A 844 -43.99 -31.43 -38.81
C LEU A 844 -44.79 -30.84 -37.65
N THR A 845 -45.56 -29.78 -37.92
CA THR A 845 -46.28 -29.04 -36.88
C THR A 845 -47.46 -29.83 -36.29
N LYS A 846 -48.16 -30.66 -37.09
CA LYS A 846 -49.13 -31.66 -36.61
C LYS A 846 -48.43 -32.76 -35.79
N TYR A 847 -47.32 -33.31 -36.29
CA TYR A 847 -46.58 -34.40 -35.64
C TYR A 847 -46.04 -33.98 -34.27
N ILE A 848 -45.34 -32.85 -34.15
CA ILE A 848 -44.84 -32.33 -32.88
C ILE A 848 -46.00 -32.10 -31.89
N LYS A 849 -47.11 -31.51 -32.35
CA LYS A 849 -48.30 -31.30 -31.51
C LYS A 849 -48.90 -32.63 -31.04
N LYS A 850 -48.97 -33.67 -31.89
CA LYS A 850 -49.54 -34.98 -31.57
C LYS A 850 -48.66 -35.78 -30.58
N HIS A 851 -47.35 -35.82 -30.81
CA HIS A 851 -46.44 -36.72 -30.08
C HIS A 851 -45.76 -36.07 -28.86
N TYR A 852 -45.60 -34.74 -28.84
CA TYR A 852 -44.90 -34.02 -27.76
C TYR A 852 -45.70 -32.83 -27.18
N GLY A 853 -46.90 -32.58 -27.70
CA GLY A 853 -47.82 -31.55 -27.23
C GLY A 853 -47.49 -30.14 -27.73
N SER A 854 -48.46 -29.23 -27.62
CA SER A 854 -48.35 -27.82 -28.06
C SER A 854 -47.32 -26.98 -27.29
N SER A 855 -46.76 -27.52 -26.21
CA SER A 855 -45.76 -26.86 -25.37
C SER A 855 -44.35 -26.90 -25.96
N VAL A 856 -44.05 -27.87 -26.83
CA VAL A 856 -42.84 -27.87 -27.67
C VAL A 856 -43.07 -26.86 -28.79
N ARG A 857 -42.20 -25.86 -28.90
CA ARG A 857 -42.30 -24.78 -29.89
C ARG A 857 -41.34 -25.02 -31.05
N ILE A 858 -41.69 -24.51 -32.22
CA ILE A 858 -40.83 -24.56 -33.41
C ILE A 858 -40.37 -23.14 -33.74
N ILE A 859 -39.08 -22.96 -34.03
CA ILE A 859 -38.58 -21.81 -34.77
C ILE A 859 -38.05 -22.31 -36.11
N LEU A 860 -38.38 -21.57 -37.16
CA LEU A 860 -37.74 -21.72 -38.46
C LEU A 860 -36.46 -20.87 -38.38
N SER A 861 -35.35 -21.51 -38.02
CA SER A 861 -34.11 -20.88 -37.54
C SER A 861 -33.26 -20.27 -38.64
N GLU A 862 -33.27 -20.90 -39.80
CA GLU A 862 -32.56 -20.49 -41.00
C GLU A 862 -33.41 -20.91 -42.19
N GLN A 863 -33.68 -19.98 -43.11
CA GLN A 863 -34.52 -20.18 -44.30
C GLN A 863 -33.97 -19.29 -45.42
N GLY A 864 -33.88 -19.79 -46.64
CA GLY A 864 -33.32 -19.03 -47.75
C GLY A 864 -33.81 -19.54 -49.10
N TYR A 865 -33.76 -18.63 -50.07
CA TYR A 865 -34.22 -18.84 -51.44
C TYR A 865 -33.25 -18.11 -52.37
N SER A 866 -32.79 -18.75 -53.43
CA SER A 866 -31.77 -18.17 -54.31
C SER A 866 -32.38 -17.17 -55.29
N SER A 867 -31.70 -16.05 -55.54
CA SER A 867 -32.10 -15.13 -56.60
C SER A 867 -31.67 -15.58 -58.01
N THR A 868 -31.05 -16.76 -58.17
CA THR A 868 -30.66 -17.31 -59.48
C THR A 868 -31.86 -17.68 -60.35
N TRP A 869 -33.01 -17.96 -59.76
CA TRP A 869 -34.29 -18.17 -60.45
C TRP A 869 -35.04 -16.85 -60.74
N GLY A 870 -34.35 -15.72 -60.64
CA GLY A 870 -34.94 -14.37 -60.74
C GLY A 870 -35.33 -13.79 -59.39
N GLN A 871 -35.19 -12.46 -59.25
CA GLN A 871 -35.50 -11.76 -57.99
C GLN A 871 -36.99 -11.86 -57.61
N ALA A 872 -37.88 -11.91 -58.60
CA ALA A 872 -39.32 -12.06 -58.39
C ALA A 872 -39.67 -13.41 -57.73
N ASN A 873 -38.98 -14.48 -58.11
CA ASN A 873 -39.17 -15.82 -57.55
C ASN A 873 -38.67 -15.88 -56.10
N GLN A 874 -37.49 -15.32 -55.81
CA GLN A 874 -36.99 -15.17 -54.45
C GLN A 874 -37.97 -14.38 -53.55
N ALA A 875 -38.48 -13.26 -54.07
CA ALA A 875 -39.43 -12.40 -53.36
C ALA A 875 -40.80 -13.08 -53.13
N ALA A 876 -41.30 -13.82 -54.12
CA ALA A 876 -42.50 -14.66 -54.01
C ALA A 876 -42.33 -15.76 -52.95
N ALA A 877 -41.19 -16.45 -52.97
CA ALA A 877 -40.87 -17.51 -52.02
C ALA A 877 -40.83 -16.99 -50.58
N LEU A 878 -40.17 -15.86 -50.34
CA LEU A 878 -40.13 -15.20 -49.02
C LEU A 878 -41.52 -14.78 -48.53
N ALA A 879 -42.35 -14.17 -49.38
CA ALA A 879 -43.71 -13.78 -49.00
C ALA A 879 -44.59 -14.99 -48.64
N TYR A 880 -44.57 -16.04 -49.46
CA TYR A 880 -45.42 -17.21 -49.27
C TYR A 880 -44.97 -18.04 -48.05
N SER A 881 -43.68 -18.33 -47.93
CA SER A 881 -43.11 -19.04 -46.78
C SER A 881 -43.37 -18.29 -45.47
N TYR A 882 -43.17 -16.97 -45.43
CA TYR A 882 -43.51 -16.17 -44.26
C TYR A 882 -45.01 -16.25 -43.92
N TYR A 883 -45.93 -16.25 -44.89
CA TYR A 883 -47.37 -16.36 -44.60
C TYR A 883 -47.77 -17.74 -44.06
N ILE A 884 -47.15 -18.82 -44.56
CA ILE A 884 -47.31 -20.17 -44.01
C ILE A 884 -46.80 -20.18 -42.56
N ALA A 885 -45.60 -19.64 -42.30
CA ALA A 885 -45.03 -19.55 -40.96
C ALA A 885 -45.88 -18.67 -40.02
N ALA A 886 -46.41 -17.55 -40.50
CA ALA A 886 -47.25 -16.61 -39.76
C ALA A 886 -48.55 -17.26 -39.28
N CYS A 887 -49.26 -17.93 -40.20
CA CYS A 887 -50.57 -18.54 -39.93
C CYS A 887 -50.47 -19.88 -39.17
N ASN A 888 -49.30 -20.53 -39.13
CA ASN A 888 -49.08 -21.73 -38.33
C ASN A 888 -48.94 -21.41 -36.82
N SER A 889 -49.73 -22.08 -35.97
CA SER A 889 -49.78 -21.82 -34.51
C SER A 889 -48.71 -22.57 -33.69
N MET A 890 -47.90 -23.43 -34.29
CA MET A 890 -46.77 -24.11 -33.63
C MET A 890 -45.42 -23.42 -33.85
N VAL A 891 -45.31 -22.63 -34.92
CA VAL A 891 -44.14 -21.81 -35.24
C VAL A 891 -44.19 -20.50 -34.43
N ASP A 892 -43.08 -20.10 -33.82
CA ASP A 892 -42.93 -18.84 -33.08
C ASP A 892 -42.00 -17.80 -33.74
N SER A 893 -41.16 -18.21 -34.71
CA SER A 893 -40.26 -17.33 -35.48
C SER A 893 -40.04 -17.86 -36.90
N PHE A 894 -39.83 -16.96 -37.86
CA PHE A 894 -39.39 -17.21 -39.23
C PHE A 894 -38.16 -16.35 -39.49
N ILE A 895 -36.98 -16.97 -39.52
CA ILE A 895 -35.68 -16.30 -39.58
C ILE A 895 -35.05 -16.63 -40.94
N ILE A 896 -34.64 -15.59 -41.68
CA ILE A 896 -33.96 -15.78 -42.97
C ILE A 896 -32.44 -15.84 -42.81
N ARG A 897 -31.79 -16.56 -43.72
CA ARG A 897 -30.36 -16.87 -43.75
C ARG A 897 -29.47 -15.62 -43.76
N SER A 898 -29.77 -14.59 -44.57
CA SER A 898 -28.86 -13.44 -44.66
C SER A 898 -29.49 -12.16 -45.21
N TYR A 899 -28.88 -11.03 -44.85
CA TYR A 899 -29.14 -9.73 -45.44
C TYR A 899 -28.40 -9.55 -46.77
N TYR A 900 -27.11 -9.92 -46.80
CA TYR A 900 -26.22 -9.92 -47.96
C TYR A 900 -26.03 -11.33 -48.54
N ASP A 901 -25.66 -11.44 -49.82
CA ASP A 901 -25.22 -12.73 -50.38
C ASP A 901 -23.87 -13.14 -49.72
N HIS A 902 -23.76 -14.39 -49.26
CA HIS A 902 -22.54 -14.89 -48.63
C HIS A 902 -21.60 -15.52 -49.68
N PRO A 903 -20.31 -15.15 -49.79
CA PRO A 903 -19.45 -15.56 -50.91
C PRO A 903 -19.39 -17.08 -51.16
N VAL A 904 -19.27 -17.88 -50.09
CA VAL A 904 -19.24 -19.35 -50.18
C VAL A 904 -20.56 -19.93 -50.72
N GLU A 905 -21.69 -19.30 -50.41
CA GLU A 905 -23.02 -19.73 -50.89
C GLU A 905 -23.23 -19.30 -52.35
N VAL A 906 -22.73 -18.12 -52.74
CA VAL A 906 -22.73 -17.68 -54.14
C VAL A 906 -21.95 -18.64 -55.02
N ALA A 907 -20.79 -19.12 -54.55
CA ALA A 907 -20.00 -20.15 -55.25
C ALA A 907 -20.74 -21.49 -55.39
N GLN A 908 -21.65 -21.80 -54.47
CA GLN A 908 -22.54 -22.97 -54.51
C GLN A 908 -23.84 -22.71 -55.32
N GLY A 909 -23.97 -21.57 -56.01
CA GLY A 909 -25.18 -21.18 -56.77
C GLY A 909 -26.33 -20.62 -55.92
N LEU A 910 -26.10 -20.39 -54.62
CA LEU A 910 -27.10 -20.01 -53.62
C LEU A 910 -27.00 -18.51 -53.29
N ARG A 911 -27.58 -17.67 -54.14
CA ARG A 911 -27.66 -16.21 -53.96
C ARG A 911 -28.81 -15.83 -53.02
N MET A 912 -28.72 -16.25 -51.76
CA MET A 912 -29.80 -16.19 -50.76
C MET A 912 -30.04 -14.80 -50.13
N GLY A 913 -29.08 -13.88 -50.21
CA GLY A 913 -29.19 -12.55 -49.64
C GLY A 913 -30.29 -11.72 -50.28
N ILE A 914 -30.82 -10.74 -49.54
CA ILE A 914 -31.99 -9.95 -49.96
C ILE A 914 -31.65 -8.51 -50.35
N LYS A 915 -30.57 -7.91 -49.82
CA LYS A 915 -30.22 -6.51 -50.02
C LYS A 915 -29.97 -6.19 -51.50
N GLY A 916 -30.53 -5.09 -51.97
CA GLY A 916 -30.47 -4.67 -53.37
C GLY A 916 -31.43 -5.41 -54.31
N LYS A 917 -32.17 -6.42 -53.81
CA LYS A 917 -33.11 -7.23 -54.59
C LYS A 917 -34.56 -6.92 -54.22
N GLU A 918 -35.52 -7.27 -55.09
CA GLU A 918 -36.96 -7.19 -54.79
C GLU A 918 -37.33 -7.80 -53.43
N ALA A 919 -36.65 -8.91 -53.10
CA ALA A 919 -36.76 -9.66 -51.86
C ALA A 919 -36.66 -8.78 -50.60
N PHE A 920 -35.77 -7.77 -50.56
CA PHE A 920 -35.64 -6.87 -49.42
C PHE A 920 -36.90 -6.03 -49.20
N THR A 921 -37.42 -5.42 -50.27
CA THR A 921 -38.62 -4.57 -50.19
C THR A 921 -39.85 -5.39 -49.78
N VAL A 922 -39.96 -6.63 -50.29
CA VAL A 922 -41.01 -7.55 -49.88
C VAL A 922 -40.84 -7.96 -48.42
N PHE A 923 -39.66 -8.43 -48.01
CA PHE A 923 -39.38 -8.85 -46.65
C PHE A 923 -39.61 -7.73 -45.62
N LYS A 924 -39.27 -6.48 -45.97
CA LYS A 924 -39.52 -5.28 -45.15
C LYS A 924 -41.01 -5.00 -44.93
N TYR A 925 -41.87 -5.17 -45.94
CA TYR A 925 -43.27 -4.71 -45.88
C TYR A 925 -44.35 -5.82 -45.86
N MET A 926 -44.03 -7.08 -46.11
CA MET A 926 -44.99 -8.20 -46.22
C MET A 926 -45.85 -8.46 -44.97
N ASP A 927 -45.42 -7.99 -43.79
CA ASP A 927 -46.09 -8.12 -42.49
C ASP A 927 -46.58 -6.77 -41.93
N THR A 928 -46.68 -5.75 -42.78
CA THR A 928 -47.16 -4.41 -42.42
C THR A 928 -48.56 -4.17 -42.99
N THR A 929 -49.21 -3.05 -42.66
CA THR A 929 -50.45 -2.61 -43.34
C THR A 929 -50.29 -2.48 -44.86
N LYS A 930 -49.07 -2.23 -45.34
CA LYS A 930 -48.73 -2.12 -46.77
C LYS A 930 -48.60 -3.48 -47.48
N PHE A 931 -48.76 -4.62 -46.80
CA PHE A 931 -48.45 -5.96 -47.34
C PHE A 931 -49.00 -6.21 -48.75
N ASN A 932 -50.26 -5.85 -49.00
CA ASN A 932 -50.94 -6.11 -50.25
C ASN A 932 -50.28 -5.39 -51.45
N ARG A 933 -49.73 -4.19 -51.26
CA ARG A 933 -48.99 -3.44 -52.30
C ARG A 933 -47.74 -4.21 -52.76
N TYR A 934 -47.07 -4.89 -51.83
CA TYR A 934 -45.80 -5.55 -52.10
C TYR A 934 -45.93 -7.05 -52.40
N THR A 935 -47.00 -7.73 -51.97
CA THR A 935 -47.15 -9.19 -52.17
C THR A 935 -48.21 -9.62 -53.18
N LYS A 936 -49.20 -8.77 -53.54
CA LYS A 936 -50.29 -9.18 -54.46
C LYS A 936 -49.79 -9.66 -55.83
N ARG A 937 -48.75 -9.04 -56.41
CA ARG A 937 -48.27 -9.37 -57.77
C ARG A 937 -47.76 -10.82 -57.91
N TYR A 938 -47.16 -11.38 -56.85
CA TYR A 938 -46.60 -12.74 -56.89
C TYR A 938 -47.67 -13.84 -56.87
N LEU A 939 -48.94 -13.52 -56.61
CA LEU A 939 -50.03 -14.49 -56.66
C LEU A 939 -50.14 -15.18 -58.04
N LYS A 940 -49.90 -14.46 -59.15
CA LYS A 940 -49.87 -15.04 -60.50
C LYS A 940 -48.70 -16.02 -60.66
N LEU A 941 -47.50 -15.64 -60.17
CA LEU A 941 -46.27 -16.45 -60.25
C LEU A 941 -46.35 -17.74 -59.41
N ILE A 942 -47.09 -17.72 -58.29
CA ILE A 942 -47.34 -18.88 -57.42
C ILE A 942 -48.54 -19.73 -57.92
N GLY A 943 -49.22 -19.34 -59.01
CA GLY A 943 -50.43 -20.00 -59.51
C GLY A 943 -51.68 -19.84 -58.62
N GLY A 944 -51.66 -18.92 -57.65
CA GLY A 944 -52.68 -18.80 -56.61
C GLY A 944 -53.69 -17.68 -56.84
N LYS A 945 -54.99 -17.99 -56.94
CA LYS A 945 -56.05 -16.97 -57.06
C LYS A 945 -56.19 -16.05 -55.84
N SER A 946 -55.73 -16.46 -54.64
CA SER A 946 -55.58 -15.56 -53.47
C SER A 946 -54.77 -16.21 -52.34
N TRP A 947 -54.21 -15.39 -51.44
CA TRP A 947 -53.55 -15.85 -50.21
C TRP A 947 -54.46 -16.71 -49.30
N LYS A 948 -55.79 -16.49 -49.32
CA LYS A 948 -56.76 -17.31 -48.56
C LYS A 948 -56.86 -18.74 -49.10
N LYS A 949 -56.62 -18.96 -50.41
CA LYS A 949 -56.60 -20.30 -51.02
C LYS A 949 -55.22 -20.97 -50.93
N LEU A 950 -54.13 -20.20 -50.97
CA LEU A 950 -52.77 -20.73 -50.85
C LEU A 950 -52.36 -21.12 -49.41
N VAL A 951 -52.64 -20.27 -48.43
CA VAL A 951 -52.03 -20.38 -47.09
C VAL A 951 -53.00 -21.05 -46.09
N PRO A 952 -52.65 -22.20 -45.50
CA PRO A 952 -53.49 -22.84 -44.49
C PRO A 952 -53.75 -21.93 -43.29
N ASN A 953 -55.02 -21.82 -42.87
CA ASN A 953 -55.48 -20.94 -41.79
C ASN A 953 -55.24 -19.43 -42.01
N TYR A 954 -55.11 -18.97 -43.26
CA TYR A 954 -54.88 -17.56 -43.58
C TYR A 954 -55.93 -16.63 -42.96
N LYS A 955 -55.46 -15.64 -42.20
CA LYS A 955 -56.26 -14.48 -41.73
C LYS A 955 -55.41 -13.23 -41.88
N LYS A 956 -55.94 -12.15 -42.49
CA LYS A 956 -55.19 -10.88 -42.69
C LYS A 956 -54.55 -10.37 -41.38
N SER A 957 -55.27 -10.45 -40.26
CA SER A 957 -54.76 -10.07 -38.93
C SER A 957 -53.57 -10.92 -38.44
N ARG A 958 -53.45 -12.18 -38.86
CA ARG A 958 -52.27 -13.03 -38.61
C ARG A 958 -51.05 -12.65 -39.44
N ILE A 959 -51.18 -11.72 -40.39
CA ILE A 959 -50.05 -11.18 -41.17
C ILE A 959 -49.54 -9.88 -40.56
N TYR A 960 -50.42 -8.89 -40.35
CA TYR A 960 -50.00 -7.52 -39.96
C TYR A 960 -50.35 -7.08 -38.52
N LYS A 961 -51.03 -7.93 -37.73
CA LYS A 961 -51.28 -7.71 -36.30
C LYS A 961 -50.85 -8.94 -35.48
N MET A 962 -49.66 -9.48 -35.76
CA MET A 962 -49.21 -10.71 -35.08
C MET A 962 -49.16 -10.53 -33.56
N TYR A 963 -49.87 -11.41 -32.86
CA TYR A 963 -50.00 -11.45 -31.39
C TYR A 963 -50.80 -10.32 -30.72
N THR A 964 -51.60 -9.53 -31.44
CA THR A 964 -52.81 -8.98 -30.80
C THR A 964 -53.75 -10.14 -30.48
N ARG A 965 -53.97 -10.39 -29.18
CA ARG A 965 -55.23 -10.96 -28.71
C ARG A 965 -56.29 -9.86 -28.76
#